data_AF-A0A938UPN6-F1
#
_entry.id   AF-A0A938UPN6-F1
#
_cell.length_a   1.000
_cell.length_b   1.000
_cell.length_c   1.000
_cell.angle_alpha   90.00
_cell.angle_beta   90.00
_cell.angle_gamma   90.00
#
_symmetry.space_group_name_H-M   'P 1'
#
loop_
_entity.id
_entity.type
_entity.pdbx_description
1 polymer ?
#
loop_
_entity_poly.entity_id
_entity_poly.type
_entity_poly.pdbx_seq_one_letter_code
_entity_poly.pdbx_strand_id
1 'polypeptide(L)'
;MTRALVGWLVLLAISLAADSALADAQRKLESGRKALEAGDSREAAEDFAEGLDDAREEKSSQLVLQLCLELGELYATYPDLGHEQDAEPLLVEARKLAESGLAAGHNARLEALRRLGSYYAVEGRNSDAIPVLEQWLNEAAGAIPPAQLYKSYEATMLREAYERVGNSEGTARLRKLAEDPSAQREAVAKVAELPRDQLYLEPNAIDASGAPIYLHFDPGVTPLRVSVALPETPAADGDAEQTREVAIRGIREWETAIQRLRPDFRIDIERDVASAPIRVAWSDRPPGYSGGTGTVRAETSDGKLVTRGEVILSAKPLPGRGEKLSLGEVYANAVHAFGRALGLGYCQDCDSMRSMGWKLREGPVRPTDLDLRTLEALLALPNGERAGEPRSTDGVLADLAFVNTGDDRHIYVDIAKAGAAPFVVQLDTGASETVMTPVYARALGVAARAVKSDPHRRESVTGKDVLFWVTDQFSGPSDTRWSYALLGGSYLESYVLEVDVSGRRVRLLDPAVHAVGGEKPRAGEHVVDLELAHSWPLVEVRLGSGTTTALIDTGSMGSVNLTQEAAARLGIALDPNAPRRKWQNVLGTAVAAVQRVPSVGIGALTVEDVELDIALRDSGVRIERMILQNETLLGLELLRRFVVRIDYPRKKLGLTALATDVPP
;
A
#
# COMPACT_ATOMS: atom_id res chain seq x y z
N MET A 1 18.45 4.09 -45.38
CA MET A 1 18.59 4.19 -43.91
C MET A 1 17.30 4.78 -43.39
N THR A 2 16.53 3.98 -42.66
CA THR A 2 15.09 4.17 -42.39
C THR A 2 14.84 4.96 -41.09
N ARG A 3 13.69 5.63 -41.01
CA ARG A 3 13.19 6.38 -39.82
C ARG A 3 13.29 5.60 -38.49
N ALA A 4 13.28 4.26 -38.54
CA ALA A 4 13.48 3.40 -37.38
C ALA A 4 14.88 3.49 -36.77
N LEU A 5 15.93 3.64 -37.60
CA LEU A 5 17.31 3.80 -37.13
C LEU A 5 17.52 5.17 -36.46
N VAL A 6 16.86 6.21 -36.99
CA VAL A 6 16.87 7.57 -36.41
C VAL A 6 16.10 7.60 -35.09
N GLY A 7 14.95 6.91 -35.01
CA GLY A 7 14.20 6.77 -33.75
C GLY A 7 14.96 6.02 -32.66
N TRP A 8 15.68 4.95 -33.02
CA TRP A 8 16.56 4.24 -32.09
C TRP A 8 17.76 5.07 -31.63
N LEU A 9 18.39 5.84 -32.52
CA LEU A 9 19.49 6.73 -32.16
C LEU A 9 19.04 7.91 -31.27
N VAL A 10 17.82 8.42 -31.47
CA VAL A 10 17.24 9.46 -30.61
C VAL A 10 16.88 8.89 -29.23
N LEU A 11 16.28 7.70 -29.15
CA LEU A 11 15.99 7.04 -27.87
C LEU A 11 17.27 6.63 -27.12
N LEU A 12 18.30 6.18 -27.84
CA LEU A 12 19.61 5.87 -27.25
C LEU A 12 20.31 7.14 -26.76
N ALA A 13 20.22 8.25 -27.51
CA ALA A 13 20.75 9.55 -27.10
C ALA A 13 20.00 10.15 -25.90
N ILE A 14 18.67 9.97 -25.82
CA ILE A 14 17.86 10.38 -24.66
C ILE A 14 18.21 9.51 -23.44
N SER A 15 18.37 8.20 -23.62
CA SER A 15 18.78 7.29 -22.53
C SER A 15 20.21 7.57 -22.05
N LEU A 16 21.14 7.90 -22.94
CA LEU A 16 22.50 8.31 -22.60
C LEU A 16 22.57 9.71 -21.97
N ALA A 17 21.64 10.61 -22.32
CA ALA A 17 21.53 11.95 -21.74
C ALA A 17 20.91 11.93 -20.34
N ALA A 18 19.88 11.11 -20.10
CA ALA A 18 19.29 10.91 -18.77
C ALA A 18 20.29 10.30 -17.76
N ASP A 19 21.12 9.35 -18.21
CA ASP A 19 22.24 8.82 -17.42
C ASP A 19 23.32 9.89 -17.11
N SER A 20 23.41 10.95 -17.92
CA SER A 20 24.38 12.03 -17.71
C SER A 20 23.92 13.09 -16.71
N ALA A 21 22.65 13.52 -16.78
CA ALA A 21 22.10 14.57 -15.91
C ALA A 21 21.97 14.10 -14.46
N LEU A 22 21.53 12.86 -14.22
CA LEU A 22 21.49 12.30 -12.85
C LEU A 22 22.90 12.18 -12.25
N ALA A 23 23.88 11.83 -13.08
CA ALA A 23 25.28 11.76 -12.66
C ALA A 23 25.88 13.17 -12.44
N ASP A 24 25.42 14.19 -13.17
CA ASP A 24 25.75 15.60 -12.92
C ASP A 24 25.15 16.11 -11.61
N ALA A 25 23.88 15.84 -11.34
CA ALA A 25 23.24 16.18 -10.06
C ALA A 25 24.01 15.59 -8.86
N GLN A 26 24.43 14.33 -8.96
CA GLN A 26 25.26 13.68 -7.93
C GLN A 26 26.64 14.34 -7.81
N ARG A 27 27.31 14.68 -8.92
CA ARG A 27 28.59 15.42 -8.92
C ARG A 27 28.44 16.78 -8.25
N LYS A 28 27.35 17.48 -8.53
CA LYS A 28 27.03 18.80 -7.99
C LYS A 28 26.77 18.75 -6.49
N LEU A 29 26.02 17.74 -6.01
CA LEU A 29 25.89 17.48 -4.58
C LEU A 29 27.25 17.25 -3.90
N GLU A 30 28.13 16.46 -4.50
CA GLU A 30 29.47 16.20 -3.94
C GLU A 30 30.39 17.42 -4.01
N SER A 31 30.28 18.22 -5.07
CA SER A 31 31.03 19.45 -5.26
C SER A 31 30.62 20.51 -4.24
N GLY A 32 29.32 20.75 -4.07
CA GLY A 32 28.81 21.70 -3.08
C GLY A 32 29.20 21.33 -1.65
N ARG A 33 29.21 20.04 -1.30
CA ARG A 33 29.73 19.57 0.00
C ARG A 33 31.21 19.90 0.20
N LYS A 34 32.04 19.74 -0.84
CA LYS A 34 33.47 20.11 -0.78
C LYS A 34 33.66 21.61 -0.67
N ALA A 35 32.84 22.40 -1.36
CA ALA A 35 32.86 23.86 -1.24
C ALA A 35 32.53 24.29 0.19
N LEU A 36 31.53 23.65 0.83
CA LEU A 36 31.24 23.86 2.25
C LEU A 36 32.41 23.49 3.17
N GLU A 37 33.07 22.35 2.93
CA GLU A 37 34.28 21.95 3.68
C GLU A 37 35.42 22.97 3.52
N ALA A 38 35.51 23.63 2.36
CA ALA A 38 36.45 24.71 2.08
C ALA A 38 36.01 26.08 2.64
N GLY A 39 34.78 26.19 3.18
CA GLY A 39 34.20 27.43 3.69
C GLY A 39 33.61 28.36 2.63
N ASP A 40 33.44 27.88 1.38
CA ASP A 40 32.82 28.65 0.30
C ASP A 40 31.32 28.33 0.21
N SER A 41 30.53 29.04 1.02
CA SER A 41 29.07 28.88 1.05
C SER A 41 28.39 29.36 -0.24
N ARG A 42 29.02 30.23 -1.03
CA ARG A 42 28.42 30.71 -2.29
C ARG A 42 28.58 29.66 -3.39
N GLU A 43 29.78 29.13 -3.57
CA GLU A 43 30.01 28.03 -4.53
C GLU A 43 29.15 26.81 -4.18
N ALA A 44 29.04 26.49 -2.89
CA ALA A 44 28.15 25.41 -2.44
C ALA A 44 26.67 25.65 -2.79
N ALA A 45 26.16 26.88 -2.60
CA ALA A 45 24.79 27.23 -2.94
C ALA A 45 24.52 27.05 -4.44
N GLU A 46 25.45 27.52 -5.27
CA GLU A 46 25.37 27.43 -6.73
C GLU A 46 25.36 25.96 -7.17
N ASP A 47 26.29 25.16 -6.67
CA ASP A 47 26.36 23.73 -6.99
C ASP A 47 25.11 22.96 -6.54
N PHE A 48 24.60 23.20 -5.32
CA PHE A 48 23.38 22.55 -4.87
C PHE A 48 22.14 22.98 -5.66
N ALA A 49 22.03 24.26 -6.04
CA ALA A 49 20.92 24.75 -6.84
C ALA A 49 20.92 24.15 -8.25
N GLU A 50 22.08 24.13 -8.92
CA GLU A 50 22.21 23.48 -10.23
C GLU A 50 21.90 21.98 -10.17
N GLY A 51 22.47 21.28 -9.17
CA GLY A 51 22.19 19.86 -8.99
C GLY A 51 20.70 19.58 -8.68
N LEU A 52 20.02 20.50 -8.00
CA LEU A 52 18.60 20.36 -7.66
C LEU A 52 17.71 20.46 -8.90
N ASP A 53 18.04 21.37 -9.81
CA ASP A 53 17.31 21.51 -11.08
C ASP A 53 17.48 20.25 -11.94
N ASP A 54 18.71 19.74 -12.07
CA ASP A 54 19.01 18.48 -12.77
C ASP A 54 18.25 17.30 -12.12
N ALA A 55 18.27 17.21 -10.79
CA ALA A 55 17.58 16.15 -10.06
C ALA A 55 16.05 16.20 -10.23
N ARG A 56 15.47 17.40 -10.33
CA ARG A 56 14.04 17.60 -10.59
C ARG A 56 13.66 17.23 -12.02
N GLU A 57 14.50 17.59 -13.00
CA GLU A 57 14.30 17.21 -14.41
C GLU A 57 14.26 15.69 -14.56
N GLU A 58 15.19 14.99 -13.90
CA GLU A 58 15.29 13.53 -13.89
C GLU A 58 14.35 12.86 -12.87
N LYS A 59 13.57 13.64 -12.12
CA LYS A 59 12.57 13.17 -11.13
C LYS A 59 13.15 12.26 -10.04
N SER A 60 14.42 12.45 -9.69
CA SER A 60 15.08 11.69 -8.63
C SER A 60 14.68 12.20 -7.24
N SER A 61 13.65 11.59 -6.66
CA SER A 61 13.14 11.99 -5.34
C SER A 61 14.20 11.94 -4.23
N GLN A 62 15.16 11.01 -4.34
CA GLN A 62 16.27 10.90 -3.38
C GLN A 62 17.25 12.08 -3.49
N LEU A 63 17.64 12.48 -4.71
CA LEU A 63 18.57 13.59 -4.89
C LEU A 63 17.90 14.92 -4.60
N VAL A 64 16.65 15.12 -5.03
CA VAL A 64 15.86 16.30 -4.68
C VAL A 64 15.79 16.45 -3.15
N LEU A 65 15.52 15.37 -2.43
CA LEU A 65 15.54 15.38 -0.96
C LEU A 65 16.89 15.85 -0.40
N GLN A 66 18.01 15.27 -0.85
CA GLN A 66 19.33 15.62 -0.32
C GLN A 66 19.71 17.06 -0.65
N LEU A 67 19.51 17.49 -1.89
CA LEU A 67 19.85 18.84 -2.34
C LEU A 67 18.97 19.91 -1.69
N CYS A 68 17.67 19.65 -1.50
CA CYS A 68 16.80 20.56 -0.74
C CYS A 68 17.24 20.71 0.72
N LEU A 69 17.68 19.63 1.38
CA LEU A 69 18.18 19.71 2.76
C LEU A 69 19.43 20.57 2.87
N GLU A 70 20.41 20.33 1.99
CA GLU A 70 21.69 21.04 1.99
C GLU A 70 21.50 22.52 1.63
N LEU A 71 20.80 22.81 0.52
CA LEU A 71 20.55 24.17 0.06
C LEU A 71 19.66 24.96 1.02
N GLY A 72 18.61 24.34 1.56
CA GLY A 72 17.71 24.97 2.52
C GLY A 72 18.41 25.36 3.82
N GLU A 73 19.26 24.49 4.36
CA GLU A 73 20.08 24.82 5.55
C GLU A 73 21.07 25.95 5.25
N LEU A 74 21.68 25.93 4.07
CA LEU A 74 22.65 26.92 3.65
C LEU A 74 22.01 28.32 3.51
N TYR A 75 20.83 28.40 2.90
CA TYR A 75 20.04 29.63 2.84
C TYR A 75 19.52 30.10 4.21
N ALA A 76 19.22 29.18 5.12
CA ALA A 76 18.88 29.53 6.51
C ALA A 76 20.07 30.04 7.33
N THR A 77 21.28 29.57 7.03
CA THR A 77 22.48 29.83 7.85
C THR A 77 23.28 31.03 7.38
N TYR A 78 23.25 31.35 6.08
CA TYR A 78 24.08 32.40 5.46
C TYR A 78 23.24 33.51 4.82
N PRO A 79 22.81 34.51 5.61
CA PRO A 79 22.08 35.70 5.14
C PRO A 79 22.69 36.41 3.92
N ASP A 80 24.03 36.43 3.85
CA ASP A 80 24.79 37.12 2.78
C ASP A 80 24.54 36.53 1.38
N LEU A 81 23.90 35.36 1.29
CA LEU A 81 23.46 34.76 0.03
C LEU A 81 22.17 35.38 -0.51
N GLY A 82 21.37 36.04 0.34
CA GLY A 82 20.17 36.76 -0.07
C GLY A 82 18.94 35.89 -0.40
N HIS A 83 18.95 34.61 -0.01
CA HIS A 83 17.92 33.61 -0.35
C HIS A 83 17.17 33.06 0.88
N GLU A 84 17.12 33.80 1.99
CA GLU A 84 16.50 33.37 3.25
C GLU A 84 15.03 32.93 3.08
N GLN A 85 14.29 33.57 2.17
CA GLN A 85 12.89 33.26 1.87
C GLN A 85 12.70 31.92 1.16
N ASP A 86 13.75 31.41 0.51
CA ASP A 86 13.72 30.15 -0.23
C ASP A 86 14.04 28.94 0.69
N ALA A 87 14.55 29.18 1.90
CA ALA A 87 14.92 28.12 2.85
C ALA A 87 13.71 27.29 3.31
N GLU A 88 12.61 27.93 3.72
CA GLU A 88 11.41 27.23 4.19
C GLU A 88 10.80 26.33 3.12
N PRO A 89 10.52 26.80 1.88
CA PRO A 89 9.98 25.95 0.82
C PRO A 89 10.84 24.71 0.56
N LEU A 90 12.17 24.85 0.54
CA LEU A 90 13.10 23.73 0.33
C LEU A 90 13.03 22.71 1.47
N LEU A 91 13.04 23.16 2.72
CA LEU A 91 12.95 22.27 3.89
C LEU A 91 11.57 21.60 4.01
N VAL A 92 10.50 22.28 3.62
CA VAL A 92 9.14 21.71 3.56
C VAL A 92 9.03 20.65 2.44
N GLU A 93 9.59 20.92 1.26
CA GLU A 93 9.65 19.94 0.16
C GLU A 93 10.46 18.71 0.60
N ALA A 94 11.63 18.90 1.20
CA ALA A 94 12.46 17.84 1.74
C ALA A 94 11.69 17.00 2.78
N ARG A 95 11.00 17.66 3.73
CA ARG A 95 10.14 16.96 4.68
C ARG A 95 9.07 16.13 3.98
N LYS A 96 8.35 16.71 3.01
CA LYS A 96 7.28 16.01 2.29
C LYS A 96 7.80 14.80 1.51
N LEU A 97 8.94 14.93 0.84
CA LEU A 97 9.59 13.83 0.12
C LEU A 97 10.05 12.74 1.09
N ALA A 98 10.65 13.12 2.21
CA ALA A 98 11.04 12.17 3.23
C ALA A 98 9.83 11.49 3.87
N GLU A 99 8.74 12.21 4.13
CA GLU A 99 7.54 11.66 4.76
C GLU A 99 6.76 10.71 3.84
N SER A 100 6.81 10.96 2.53
CA SER A 100 6.16 10.11 1.53
C SER A 100 6.98 8.90 1.10
N GLY A 101 8.32 8.96 1.21
CA GLY A 101 9.21 7.89 0.73
C GLY A 101 9.94 7.11 1.82
N LEU A 102 10.05 7.64 3.05
CA LEU A 102 10.93 7.11 4.10
C LEU A 102 10.17 6.85 5.41
N ALA A 103 10.55 5.75 6.06
CA ALA A 103 10.00 5.32 7.34
C ALA A 103 10.33 6.30 8.48
N ALA A 104 9.47 6.32 9.50
CA ALA A 104 9.76 6.98 10.77
C ALA A 104 11.09 6.48 11.35
N GLY A 105 11.96 7.40 11.75
CA GLY A 105 13.30 7.07 12.27
C GLY A 105 14.39 6.89 11.20
N HIS A 106 14.06 6.90 9.90
CA HIS A 106 15.07 6.89 8.85
C HIS A 106 15.93 8.17 8.92
N ASN A 107 17.25 8.05 8.80
CA ASN A 107 18.19 9.17 8.99
C ASN A 107 17.81 10.42 8.18
N ALA A 108 17.51 10.29 6.88
CA ALA A 108 17.14 11.44 6.05
C ALA A 108 15.78 12.05 6.42
N ARG A 109 14.85 11.27 7.00
CA ARG A 109 13.58 11.77 7.52
C ARG A 109 13.78 12.51 8.84
N LEU A 110 14.57 11.93 9.74
CA LEU A 110 14.99 12.61 10.96
C LEU A 110 15.69 13.91 10.62
N GLU A 111 16.58 13.93 9.63
CA GLU A 111 17.28 15.14 9.21
C GLU A 111 16.36 16.21 8.64
N ALA A 112 15.35 15.84 7.83
CA ALA A 112 14.36 16.77 7.33
C ALA A 112 13.51 17.41 8.44
N LEU A 113 13.02 16.58 9.37
CA LEU A 113 12.28 17.08 10.54
C LEU A 113 13.16 17.96 11.44
N ARG A 114 14.41 17.53 11.66
CA ARG A 114 15.41 18.26 12.46
C ARG A 114 15.66 19.64 11.89
N ARG A 115 15.95 19.74 10.59
CA ARG A 115 16.28 21.01 9.91
C ARG A 115 15.09 21.96 9.86
N LEU A 116 13.90 21.48 9.48
CA LEU A 116 12.71 22.32 9.43
C LEU A 116 12.28 22.81 10.83
N GLY A 117 12.29 21.92 11.82
CA GLY A 117 11.94 22.28 13.20
C GLY A 117 12.93 23.28 13.80
N SER A 118 14.23 23.10 13.53
CA SER A 118 15.28 24.03 13.95
C SER A 118 15.12 25.38 13.27
N TYR A 119 14.86 25.40 11.96
CA TYR A 119 14.60 26.62 11.20
C TYR A 119 13.46 27.44 11.83
N TYR A 120 12.31 26.83 12.09
CA TYR A 120 11.20 27.52 12.75
C TYR A 120 11.53 28.02 14.17
N ALA A 121 12.30 27.25 14.93
CA ALA A 121 12.70 27.65 16.28
C ALA A 121 13.63 28.87 16.26
N VAL A 122 14.57 28.92 15.31
CA VAL A 122 15.51 30.04 15.12
C VAL A 122 14.77 31.31 14.68
N GLU A 123 13.80 31.18 13.76
CA GLU A 123 12.94 32.28 13.31
C GLU A 123 11.95 32.77 14.39
N GLY A 124 11.95 32.15 15.58
CA GLY A 124 11.03 32.49 16.67
C GLY A 124 9.58 32.06 16.41
N ARG A 125 9.32 31.29 15.35
CA ARG A 125 8.03 30.69 15.00
C ARG A 125 7.76 29.45 15.86
N ASN A 126 7.72 29.64 17.17
CA ASN A 126 7.65 28.56 18.15
C ASN A 126 6.44 27.64 17.96
N SER A 127 5.28 28.19 17.56
CA SER A 127 4.07 27.40 17.29
C SER A 127 4.21 26.44 16.10
N ASP A 128 5.03 26.80 15.10
CA ASP A 128 5.32 25.95 13.95
C ASP A 128 6.43 24.96 14.28
N ALA A 129 7.41 25.36 15.09
CA ALA A 129 8.54 24.53 15.49
C ALA A 129 8.11 23.34 16.36
N ILE A 130 7.22 23.57 17.33
CA ILE A 130 6.78 22.56 18.31
C ILE A 130 6.32 21.25 17.64
N PRO A 131 5.31 21.23 16.75
CA PRO A 131 4.81 19.98 16.19
C PRO A 131 5.88 19.23 15.38
N VAL A 132 6.79 19.94 14.71
CA VAL A 132 7.87 19.34 13.91
C VAL A 132 8.95 18.72 14.81
N LEU A 133 9.37 19.45 15.85
CA LEU A 133 10.39 18.98 16.79
C LEU A 133 9.87 17.88 17.72
N GLU A 134 8.59 17.89 18.08
CA GLU A 134 7.95 16.78 18.78
C GLU A 134 7.93 15.51 17.93
N GLN A 135 7.55 15.63 16.66
CA GLN A 135 7.59 14.53 15.73
C GLN A 135 9.01 13.99 15.57
N TRP A 136 10.01 14.87 15.38
CA TRP A 136 11.41 14.48 15.34
C TRP A 136 11.82 13.69 16.60
N LEU A 137 11.50 14.21 17.78
CA LEU A 137 11.89 13.60 19.06
C LEU A 137 11.22 12.24 19.28
N ASN A 138 9.98 12.08 18.83
CA ASN A 138 9.28 10.78 18.87
C ASN A 138 9.89 9.79 17.88
N GLU A 139 10.13 10.19 16.64
CA GLU A 139 10.69 9.31 15.60
C GLU A 139 12.16 8.95 15.88
N ALA A 140 12.92 9.85 16.51
CA ALA A 140 14.33 9.65 16.83
C ALA A 140 14.55 8.73 18.04
N ALA A 141 13.53 8.46 18.86
CA ALA A 141 13.62 7.67 20.09
C ALA A 141 14.15 6.23 19.88
N GLY A 142 13.98 5.68 18.67
CA GLY A 142 14.53 4.37 18.29
C GLY A 142 15.88 4.42 17.57
N ALA A 143 16.30 5.58 17.08
CA ALA A 143 17.50 5.75 16.26
C ALA A 143 18.66 6.42 17.02
N ILE A 144 18.35 7.24 18.02
CA ILE A 144 19.32 8.01 18.80
C ILE A 144 19.29 7.53 20.25
N PRO A 145 20.46 7.20 20.87
CA PRO A 145 20.51 6.84 22.28
C PRO A 145 19.79 7.89 23.16
N PRO A 146 18.92 7.49 24.11
CA PRO A 146 18.07 8.43 24.84
C PRO A 146 18.84 9.57 25.52
N ALA A 147 20.01 9.25 26.10
CA ALA A 147 20.87 10.24 26.75
C ALA A 147 21.41 11.30 25.77
N GLN A 148 21.60 10.93 24.49
CA GLN A 148 22.00 11.84 23.43
C GLN A 148 20.78 12.60 22.87
N LEU A 149 19.65 11.92 22.68
CA LEU A 149 18.42 12.49 22.14
C LEU A 149 17.88 13.63 23.02
N TYR A 150 17.66 13.36 24.31
CA TYR A 150 17.05 14.34 25.21
C TYR A 150 18.01 15.45 25.67
N LYS A 151 19.30 15.35 25.30
CA LYS A 151 20.30 16.41 25.48
C LYS A 151 20.70 17.07 24.17
N SER A 152 20.03 16.74 23.06
CA SER A 152 20.34 17.35 21.77
C SER A 152 19.97 18.84 21.76
N TYR A 153 20.50 19.53 20.76
CA TYR A 153 20.18 20.92 20.52
C TYR A 153 18.68 21.09 20.22
N GLU A 154 18.09 20.18 19.45
CA GLU A 154 16.68 20.21 19.05
C GLU A 154 15.72 19.94 20.21
N ALA A 155 16.04 18.99 21.10
CA ALA A 155 15.26 18.80 22.33
C ALA A 155 15.29 20.05 23.23
N THR A 156 16.43 20.76 23.24
CA THR A 156 16.57 22.04 23.94
C THR A 156 15.73 23.13 23.29
N MET A 157 15.76 23.25 21.96
CA MET A 157 14.93 24.21 21.22
C MET A 157 13.44 23.96 21.41
N LEU A 158 12.99 22.70 21.40
CA LEU A 158 11.60 22.36 21.67
C LEU A 158 11.18 22.78 23.08
N ARG A 159 12.05 22.55 24.08
CA ARG A 159 11.79 22.99 25.46
C ARG A 159 11.67 24.51 25.56
N GLU A 160 12.55 25.26 24.90
CA GLU A 160 12.49 26.72 24.86
C GLU A 160 11.27 27.24 24.11
N ALA A 161 10.89 26.60 23.00
CA ALA A 161 9.67 26.90 22.27
C ALA A 161 8.45 26.71 23.18
N TYR A 162 8.42 25.64 23.98
CA TYR A 162 7.40 25.43 25.00
C TYR A 162 7.34 26.51 26.07
N GLU A 163 8.49 26.97 26.56
CA GLU A 163 8.55 28.07 27.53
C GLU A 163 7.97 29.36 26.93
N ARG A 164 8.30 29.67 25.66
CA ARG A 164 7.83 30.87 24.97
C ARG A 164 6.32 30.87 24.70
N VAL A 165 5.70 29.71 24.48
CA VAL A 165 4.24 29.59 24.31
C VAL A 165 3.49 29.30 25.61
N GLY A 166 4.18 29.22 26.75
CA GLY A 166 3.57 28.97 28.06
C GLY A 166 3.18 27.51 28.34
N ASN A 167 3.70 26.54 27.57
CA ASN A 167 3.47 25.11 27.80
C ASN A 167 4.35 24.58 28.94
N SER A 168 3.95 24.88 30.18
CA SER A 168 4.67 24.48 31.39
C SER A 168 4.81 22.96 31.57
N GLU A 169 3.85 22.17 31.06
CA GLU A 169 3.88 20.71 31.13
C GLU A 169 4.95 20.12 30.19
N GLY A 170 4.96 20.54 28.92
CA GLY A 170 5.95 20.13 27.93
C GLY A 170 7.38 20.51 28.35
N THR A 171 7.55 21.72 28.89
CA THR A 171 8.83 22.17 29.45
C THR A 171 9.31 21.28 30.60
N ALA A 172 8.44 20.99 31.58
CA ALA A 172 8.78 20.15 32.72
C ALA A 172 9.11 18.71 32.30
N ARG A 173 8.34 18.16 31.34
CA ARG A 173 8.58 16.85 30.74
C ARG A 173 9.98 16.75 30.13
N LEU A 174 10.36 17.70 29.26
CA LEU A 174 11.67 17.66 28.60
C LEU A 174 12.83 17.91 29.58
N ARG A 175 12.64 18.75 30.60
CA ARG A 175 13.64 18.92 31.67
C ARG A 175 13.90 17.60 32.42
N LYS A 176 12.82 16.92 32.80
CA LYS A 176 12.92 15.59 33.45
C LYS A 176 13.64 14.59 32.54
N LEU A 177 13.29 14.54 31.25
CA LEU A 177 13.91 13.62 30.29
C LEU A 177 15.40 13.92 30.04
N ALA A 178 15.82 15.18 30.11
CA ALA A 178 17.23 15.56 29.98
C ALA A 178 18.09 15.10 31.18
N GLU A 179 17.49 14.99 32.36
CA GLU A 179 18.20 14.77 33.63
C GLU A 179 18.09 13.34 34.19
N ASP A 180 16.98 12.63 33.93
CA ASP A 180 16.66 11.35 34.57
C ASP A 180 16.70 10.16 33.59
N PRO A 181 17.74 9.30 33.65
CA PRO A 181 17.84 8.09 32.82
C PRO A 181 16.71 7.07 33.02
N SER A 182 15.99 7.10 34.14
CA SER A 182 14.81 6.25 34.35
C SER A 182 13.62 6.77 33.54
N ALA A 183 13.40 8.09 33.56
CA ALA A 183 12.37 8.73 32.74
C ALA A 183 12.65 8.55 31.24
N GLN A 184 13.91 8.60 30.83
CA GLN A 184 14.33 8.31 29.45
C GLN A 184 13.94 6.88 29.03
N ARG A 185 14.23 5.89 29.88
CA ARG A 185 13.87 4.49 29.61
C ARG A 185 12.36 4.28 29.56
N GLU A 186 11.61 4.91 30.46
CA GLU A 186 10.14 4.85 30.46
C GLU A 186 9.54 5.51 29.20
N ALA A 187 10.08 6.66 28.79
CA ALA A 187 9.63 7.34 27.58
C ALA A 187 9.95 6.53 26.31
N VAL A 188 11.15 5.95 26.22
CA VAL A 188 11.50 5.06 25.10
C VAL A 188 10.66 3.79 25.13
N ALA A 189 10.36 3.21 26.30
CA ALA A 189 9.45 2.06 26.38
C ALA A 189 8.03 2.41 25.91
N LYS A 190 7.52 3.58 26.26
CA LYS A 190 6.21 4.09 25.77
C LYS A 190 6.18 4.38 24.27
N VAL A 191 7.31 4.78 23.68
CA VAL A 191 7.46 4.98 22.22
C VAL A 191 7.75 3.65 21.49
N ALA A 192 8.32 2.66 22.20
CA ALA A 192 8.58 1.32 21.69
C ALA A 192 7.32 0.44 21.66
N GLU A 193 6.32 0.72 22.50
CA GLU A 193 4.94 0.29 22.26
C GLU A 193 4.41 1.09 21.06
N LEU A 194 4.72 0.64 19.84
CA LEU A 194 3.86 1.01 18.71
C LEU A 194 2.45 0.55 19.09
N PRO A 195 1.46 1.45 19.19
CA PRO A 195 0.11 1.01 19.47
C PRO A 195 -0.30 0.01 18.37
N ARG A 196 -1.12 -0.99 18.73
CA ARG A 196 -1.41 -2.15 17.85
C ARG A 196 -1.93 -1.74 16.46
N ASP A 197 -2.50 -0.56 16.34
CA ASP A 197 -2.99 0.08 15.11
C ASP A 197 -1.86 0.55 14.16
N GLN A 198 -0.64 0.74 14.67
CA GLN A 198 0.56 1.03 13.87
C GLN A 198 1.38 -0.23 13.53
N LEU A 199 1.07 -1.35 14.18
CA LEU A 199 1.57 -2.67 13.80
C LEU A 199 0.56 -3.34 12.86
N TYR A 200 1.05 -4.18 11.97
CA TYR A 200 0.18 -4.93 11.06
C TYR A 200 -0.12 -6.34 11.60
N LEU A 201 -0.43 -6.39 12.89
CA LEU A 201 -0.64 -7.62 13.66
C LEU A 201 -2.08 -8.11 13.51
N GLU A 202 -2.26 -9.12 12.68
CA GLU A 202 -3.57 -9.72 12.39
C GLU A 202 -3.58 -11.21 12.71
N PRO A 203 -4.76 -11.79 13.06
CA PRO A 203 -4.91 -13.23 13.16
C PRO A 203 -4.52 -13.85 11.81
N ASN A 204 -3.64 -14.85 11.85
CA ASN A 204 -2.94 -15.34 10.67
C ASN A 204 -3.30 -16.79 10.32
N ALA A 205 -4.10 -17.45 11.17
CA ALA A 205 -4.66 -18.76 10.92
C ALA A 205 -6.05 -18.90 11.56
N ILE A 206 -6.67 -20.05 11.35
CA ILE A 206 -7.91 -20.46 12.04
C ILE A 206 -7.67 -21.75 12.82
N ASP A 207 -8.34 -21.90 13.96
CA ASP A 207 -8.36 -23.15 14.70
C ASP A 207 -9.38 -24.15 14.12
N ALA A 208 -9.46 -25.34 14.73
CA ALA A 208 -10.38 -26.39 14.30
C ALA A 208 -11.88 -26.01 14.39
N SER A 209 -12.23 -24.97 15.16
CA SER A 209 -13.59 -24.43 15.24
C SER A 209 -13.85 -23.33 14.21
N GLY A 210 -12.84 -22.89 13.46
CA GLY A 210 -12.93 -21.75 12.54
C GLY A 210 -12.73 -20.39 13.21
N ALA A 211 -12.29 -20.36 14.48
CA ALA A 211 -11.95 -19.13 15.17
C ALA A 211 -10.61 -18.58 14.65
N PRO A 212 -10.48 -17.26 14.40
CA PRO A 212 -9.21 -16.66 14.06
C PRO A 212 -8.22 -16.78 15.23
N ILE A 213 -7.00 -17.21 14.94
CA ILE A 213 -5.91 -17.38 15.92
C ILE A 213 -4.61 -16.72 15.44
N TYR A 214 -3.73 -16.44 16.38
CA TYR A 214 -2.36 -16.02 16.12
C TYR A 214 -1.42 -17.23 16.19
N LEU A 215 -0.65 -17.44 15.13
CA LEU A 215 0.41 -18.45 15.07
C LEU A 215 1.76 -17.83 14.78
N HIS A 216 2.81 -18.43 15.33
CA HIS A 216 4.19 -18.08 15.02
C HIS A 216 5.10 -19.30 15.16
N PHE A 217 6.33 -19.14 14.65
CA PHE A 217 7.42 -20.07 14.92
C PHE A 217 8.23 -19.55 16.10
N ASP A 218 8.32 -20.36 17.15
CA ASP A 218 9.14 -20.01 18.32
C ASP A 218 10.63 -19.97 17.91
N PRO A 219 11.30 -18.79 17.95
CA PRO A 219 12.70 -18.67 17.59
C PRO A 219 13.65 -19.37 18.58
N GLY A 220 13.15 -19.81 19.75
CA GLY A 220 13.88 -20.71 20.65
C GLY A 220 14.08 -22.13 20.09
N VAL A 221 13.29 -22.54 19.09
CA VAL A 221 13.45 -23.81 18.36
C VAL A 221 14.33 -23.57 17.14
N THR A 222 15.62 -23.36 17.38
CA THR A 222 16.66 -23.14 16.36
C THR A 222 17.51 -24.41 16.14
N PRO A 223 17.91 -24.74 14.89
CA PRO A 223 17.58 -24.04 13.66
C PRO A 223 16.14 -24.29 13.19
N LEU A 224 15.53 -23.26 12.60
CA LEU A 224 14.28 -23.40 11.86
C LEU A 224 14.55 -24.09 10.54
N ARG A 225 14.04 -25.31 10.35
CA ARG A 225 14.24 -26.07 9.11
C ARG A 225 13.27 -25.60 8.03
N VAL A 226 13.79 -25.32 6.84
CA VAL A 226 13.04 -24.87 5.66
C VAL A 226 13.42 -25.72 4.47
N SER A 227 12.44 -26.42 3.89
CA SER A 227 12.66 -27.23 2.68
C SER A 227 12.41 -26.39 1.45
N VAL A 228 13.42 -26.20 0.59
CA VAL A 228 13.29 -25.49 -0.69
C VAL A 228 13.48 -26.46 -1.85
N ALA A 229 12.41 -26.68 -2.62
CA ALA A 229 12.40 -27.52 -3.81
C ALA A 229 13.17 -26.89 -4.99
N LEU A 230 13.45 -27.68 -6.02
CA LEU A 230 13.88 -27.16 -7.32
C LEU A 230 12.67 -26.64 -8.13
N PRO A 231 12.77 -25.48 -8.79
CA PRO A 231 11.73 -25.02 -9.71
C PRO A 231 11.70 -25.86 -10.97
N GLU A 232 10.49 -26.25 -11.41
CA GLU A 232 10.29 -26.85 -12.74
C GLU A 232 10.55 -25.83 -13.86
N THR A 233 10.07 -24.60 -13.69
CA THR A 233 10.39 -23.48 -14.58
C THR A 233 11.40 -22.56 -13.91
N PRO A 234 12.62 -22.39 -14.47
CA PRO A 234 13.60 -21.44 -13.95
C PRO A 234 13.28 -20.00 -14.37
N ALA A 235 13.91 -19.04 -13.68
CA ALA A 235 13.87 -17.61 -13.98
C ALA A 235 14.31 -17.28 -15.43
N ALA A 236 14.04 -16.06 -15.88
CA ALA A 236 14.35 -15.61 -17.24
C ALA A 236 15.85 -15.59 -17.55
N ASP A 237 16.65 -15.22 -16.54
CA ASP A 237 18.08 -14.93 -16.58
C ASP A 237 18.89 -15.91 -15.72
N GLY A 238 18.37 -17.12 -15.46
CA GLY A 238 19.08 -18.17 -14.73
C GLY A 238 18.54 -19.57 -14.97
N ASP A 239 19.28 -20.57 -14.47
CA ASP A 239 18.85 -21.98 -14.43
C ASP A 239 18.10 -22.32 -13.13
N ALA A 240 17.67 -23.59 -12.98
CA ALA A 240 16.85 -24.02 -11.86
C ALA A 240 17.59 -23.97 -10.51
N GLU A 241 18.89 -24.27 -10.49
CA GLU A 241 19.72 -24.19 -9.28
C GLU A 241 19.95 -22.72 -8.91
N GLN A 242 20.31 -21.88 -9.88
CA GLN A 242 20.47 -20.44 -9.66
C GLN A 242 19.18 -19.83 -9.13
N THR A 243 18.02 -20.20 -9.69
CA THR A 243 16.69 -19.75 -9.25
C THR A 243 16.38 -20.21 -7.82
N ARG A 244 16.72 -21.46 -7.46
CA ARG A 244 16.58 -21.96 -6.09
C ARG A 244 17.48 -21.19 -5.11
N GLU A 245 18.73 -20.94 -5.49
CA GLU A 245 19.70 -20.22 -4.65
C GLU A 245 19.28 -18.76 -4.41
N VAL A 246 18.73 -18.03 -5.39
CA VAL A 246 18.16 -16.69 -5.10
C VAL A 246 16.97 -16.73 -4.15
N ALA A 247 16.09 -17.72 -4.27
CA ALA A 247 14.99 -17.88 -3.32
C ALA A 247 15.53 -18.12 -1.89
N ILE A 248 16.56 -18.97 -1.75
CA ILE A 248 17.22 -19.22 -0.46
C ILE A 248 17.86 -17.95 0.10
N ARG A 249 18.54 -17.16 -0.74
CA ARG A 249 19.09 -15.86 -0.31
C ARG A 249 18.00 -14.94 0.23
N GLY A 250 16.86 -14.85 -0.46
CA GLY A 250 15.73 -14.04 0.00
C GLY A 250 15.16 -14.52 1.34
N ILE A 251 15.08 -15.83 1.56
CA ILE A 251 14.68 -16.40 2.85
C ILE A 251 15.67 -16.03 3.97
N ARG A 252 16.97 -16.03 3.67
CA ARG A 252 18.04 -15.71 4.64
C ARG A 252 18.10 -14.23 5.04
N GLU A 253 17.44 -13.33 4.31
CA GLU A 253 17.25 -11.95 4.78
C GLU A 253 16.49 -11.92 6.12
N TRP A 254 15.53 -12.83 6.31
CA TRP A 254 14.81 -12.97 7.59
C TRP A 254 15.68 -13.58 8.69
N GLU A 255 16.58 -14.52 8.37
CA GLU A 255 17.56 -15.00 9.35
C GLU A 255 18.39 -13.82 9.89
N THR A 256 18.97 -13.03 8.98
CA THR A 256 19.80 -11.87 9.33
C THR A 256 19.02 -10.84 10.14
N ALA A 257 17.77 -10.56 9.75
CA ALA A 257 16.94 -9.61 10.46
C ALA A 257 16.57 -10.11 11.87
N ILE A 258 16.12 -11.36 12.01
CA ILE A 258 15.72 -11.95 13.30
C ILE A 258 16.91 -12.08 14.25
N GLN A 259 18.13 -12.26 13.74
CA GLN A 259 19.34 -12.27 14.55
C GLN A 259 19.58 -10.97 15.34
N ARG A 260 18.97 -9.85 14.94
CA ARG A 260 18.96 -8.60 15.73
C ARG A 260 18.15 -8.73 17.02
N LEU A 261 17.12 -9.58 17.03
CA LEU A 261 16.31 -9.90 18.21
C LEU A 261 16.87 -11.12 18.96
N ARG A 262 17.36 -12.12 18.23
CA ARG A 262 17.81 -13.42 18.72
C ARG A 262 19.09 -13.86 18.00
N PRO A 263 20.29 -13.49 18.51
CA PRO A 263 21.56 -13.71 17.81
C PRO A 263 21.88 -15.19 17.49
N ASP A 264 21.26 -16.12 18.19
CA ASP A 264 21.38 -17.58 18.04
C ASP A 264 20.43 -18.19 16.98
N PHE A 265 19.51 -17.39 16.43
CA PHE A 265 18.55 -17.85 15.44
C PHE A 265 19.25 -18.22 14.12
N ARG A 266 18.92 -19.41 13.60
CA ARG A 266 19.45 -19.95 12.34
C ARG A 266 18.34 -20.62 11.55
N ILE A 267 18.44 -20.57 10.23
CA ILE A 267 17.61 -21.26 9.26
C ILE A 267 18.45 -22.35 8.61
N ASP A 268 18.02 -23.60 8.75
CA ASP A 268 18.63 -24.73 8.07
C ASP A 268 17.85 -25.03 6.78
N ILE A 269 18.56 -25.08 5.66
CA ILE A 269 17.96 -25.22 4.33
C ILE A 269 18.09 -26.66 3.87
N GLU A 270 16.95 -27.34 3.76
CA GLU A 270 16.84 -28.70 3.25
C GLU A 270 16.33 -28.69 1.79
N ARG A 271 16.50 -29.81 1.07
CA ARG A 271 15.97 -29.99 -0.30
C ARG A 271 14.90 -31.08 -0.30
N ASP A 272 13.69 -30.71 -0.68
CA ASP A 272 12.54 -31.62 -0.87
C ASP A 272 12.19 -32.50 0.34
N VAL A 273 12.29 -31.94 1.55
CA VAL A 273 11.98 -32.63 2.81
C VAL A 273 10.56 -32.27 3.26
N ALA A 274 9.63 -33.23 3.12
CA ALA A 274 8.22 -33.03 3.45
C ALA A 274 7.97 -32.74 4.95
N SER A 275 8.87 -33.18 5.84
CA SER A 275 8.74 -33.00 7.29
C SER A 275 9.26 -31.65 7.81
N ALA A 276 9.82 -30.80 6.94
CA ALA A 276 10.29 -29.48 7.34
C ALA A 276 9.11 -28.62 7.85
N PRO A 277 9.26 -27.88 8.96
CA PRO A 277 8.21 -27.01 9.48
C PRO A 277 7.72 -25.96 8.48
N ILE A 278 8.61 -25.45 7.62
CA ILE A 278 8.25 -24.61 6.48
C ILE A 278 8.66 -25.29 5.18
N ARG A 279 7.76 -25.34 4.20
CA ARG A 279 8.04 -25.84 2.85
C ARG A 279 7.91 -24.73 1.83
N VAL A 280 8.86 -24.67 0.90
CA VAL A 280 8.86 -23.78 -0.25
C VAL A 280 8.67 -24.62 -1.50
N ALA A 281 7.49 -24.51 -2.11
CA ALA A 281 7.11 -25.18 -3.34
C ALA A 281 7.14 -24.20 -4.52
N TRP A 282 7.24 -24.73 -5.73
CA TRP A 282 7.17 -23.95 -6.96
C TRP A 282 5.86 -24.22 -7.67
N SER A 283 5.28 -23.16 -8.24
CA SER A 283 4.09 -23.27 -9.08
C SER A 283 4.27 -22.39 -10.31
N ASP A 284 3.94 -22.91 -11.48
CA ASP A 284 3.82 -22.11 -12.70
C ASP A 284 2.66 -21.10 -12.63
N ARG A 285 1.77 -21.25 -11.64
CA ARG A 285 0.58 -20.42 -11.38
C ARG A 285 0.37 -20.30 -9.86
N PRO A 286 1.17 -19.49 -9.15
CA PRO A 286 1.06 -19.38 -7.71
C PRO A 286 -0.29 -18.74 -7.34
N PRO A 287 -0.95 -19.17 -6.26
CA PRO A 287 -2.12 -18.47 -5.74
C PRO A 287 -1.68 -17.15 -5.13
N GLY A 288 -2.29 -16.03 -5.52
CA GLY A 288 -2.00 -14.72 -4.92
C GLY A 288 -0.85 -13.94 -5.57
N TYR A 289 0.03 -13.39 -4.73
CA TYR A 289 1.03 -12.35 -5.08
C TYR A 289 1.88 -12.73 -6.30
N SER A 290 2.18 -11.76 -7.16
CA SER A 290 2.88 -11.88 -8.44
C SER A 290 4.27 -12.53 -8.32
N GLY A 291 4.28 -13.86 -8.23
CA GLY A 291 5.50 -14.67 -8.15
C GLY A 291 5.77 -15.33 -6.80
N GLY A 292 4.93 -15.12 -5.77
CA GLY A 292 4.96 -15.99 -4.60
C GLY A 292 4.10 -15.59 -3.40
N THR A 293 3.57 -16.57 -2.68
CA THR A 293 2.72 -16.39 -1.49
C THR A 293 3.24 -17.20 -0.30
N GLY A 294 2.93 -16.76 0.92
CA GLY A 294 3.20 -17.51 2.13
C GLY A 294 1.92 -17.73 2.94
N THR A 295 1.87 -18.81 3.72
CA THR A 295 0.78 -19.09 4.66
C THR A 295 1.34 -19.76 5.91
N VAL A 296 0.63 -19.60 7.03
CA VAL A 296 0.85 -20.33 8.26
C VAL A 296 -0.44 -21.04 8.64
N ARG A 297 -0.33 -22.26 9.17
CA ARG A 297 -1.49 -23.04 9.64
C ARG A 297 -1.17 -23.83 10.88
N ALA A 298 -2.23 -24.09 11.65
CA ALA A 298 -2.19 -24.97 12.80
C ALA A 298 -2.37 -26.42 12.34
N GLU A 299 -1.50 -27.31 12.81
CA GLU A 299 -1.72 -28.75 12.80
C GLU A 299 -1.78 -29.26 14.24
N THR A 300 -2.44 -30.40 14.44
CA THR A 300 -2.39 -31.12 15.73
C THR A 300 -1.50 -32.34 15.56
N SER A 301 -0.44 -32.45 16.37
CA SER A 301 0.41 -33.62 16.46
C SER A 301 0.53 -34.03 17.92
N ASP A 302 0.20 -35.29 18.24
CA ASP A 302 0.22 -35.82 19.61
C ASP A 302 -0.53 -34.94 20.64
N GLY A 303 -1.65 -34.36 20.22
CA GLY A 303 -2.48 -33.49 21.05
C GLY A 303 -1.88 -32.10 21.32
N LYS A 304 -0.77 -31.74 20.67
CA LYS A 304 -0.16 -30.41 20.73
C LYS A 304 -0.36 -29.65 19.42
N LEU A 305 -0.55 -28.34 19.55
CA LEU A 305 -0.54 -27.42 18.43
C LEU A 305 0.86 -27.37 17.81
N VAL A 306 0.94 -27.56 16.50
CA VAL A 306 2.18 -27.47 15.72
C VAL A 306 1.98 -26.46 14.61
N THR A 307 2.83 -25.44 14.57
CA THR A 307 2.84 -24.45 13.49
C THR A 307 3.47 -25.04 12.22
N ARG A 308 2.79 -24.89 11.07
CA ARG A 308 3.33 -25.20 9.74
C ARG A 308 3.29 -23.98 8.84
N GLY A 309 4.33 -23.81 8.05
CA GLY A 309 4.44 -22.75 7.06
C GLY A 309 4.50 -23.34 5.65
N GLU A 310 3.90 -22.66 4.70
CA GLU A 310 4.04 -22.97 3.29
C GLU A 310 4.31 -21.68 2.52
N VAL A 311 5.32 -21.73 1.67
CA VAL A 311 5.64 -20.69 0.69
C VAL A 311 5.48 -21.32 -0.69
N ILE A 312 4.75 -20.66 -1.58
CA ILE A 312 4.66 -21.05 -2.98
C ILE A 312 5.30 -19.94 -3.79
N LEU A 313 6.39 -20.24 -4.49
CA LEU A 313 7.07 -19.30 -5.38
C LEU A 313 6.78 -19.64 -6.86
N SER A 314 7.04 -18.69 -7.73
CA SER A 314 6.95 -18.88 -9.18
C SER A 314 8.00 -18.07 -9.90
N ALA A 315 8.57 -18.66 -10.94
CA ALA A 315 9.36 -17.95 -11.94
C ALA A 315 8.51 -17.48 -13.12
N LYS A 316 7.21 -17.76 -13.13
CA LYS A 316 6.24 -17.20 -14.09
C LYS A 316 5.32 -16.19 -13.38
N PRO A 317 5.11 -14.98 -13.93
CA PRO A 317 4.03 -14.11 -13.49
C PRO A 317 2.67 -14.76 -13.75
N LEU A 318 1.62 -14.18 -13.17
CA LEU A 318 0.23 -14.60 -13.37
C LEU A 318 -0.15 -14.74 -14.87
N PRO A 319 -1.19 -15.54 -15.21
CA PRO A 319 -1.57 -15.82 -16.59
C PRO A 319 -1.77 -14.57 -17.45
N GLY A 320 -1.14 -14.52 -18.63
CA GLY A 320 -1.35 -13.46 -19.63
C GLY A 320 -0.12 -12.58 -19.92
N ARG A 321 0.90 -12.58 -19.06
CA ARG A 321 2.13 -11.77 -19.27
C ARG A 321 3.19 -12.47 -20.14
N GLY A 322 3.17 -13.80 -20.21
CA GLY A 322 4.02 -14.60 -21.13
C GLY A 322 5.52 -14.63 -20.83
N GLU A 323 6.03 -13.68 -20.05
CA GLU A 323 7.45 -13.54 -19.68
C GLU A 323 7.77 -14.29 -18.40
N LYS A 324 9.00 -14.76 -18.19
CA LYS A 324 9.45 -15.29 -16.90
C LYS A 324 9.93 -14.15 -16.00
N LEU A 325 9.85 -14.32 -14.69
CA LEU A 325 10.46 -13.42 -13.71
C LEU A 325 11.98 -13.57 -13.75
N SER A 326 12.69 -12.45 -13.53
CA SER A 326 14.14 -12.44 -13.32
C SER A 326 14.53 -13.05 -11.97
N LEU A 327 15.80 -13.40 -11.81
CA LEU A 327 16.38 -13.86 -10.54
C LEU A 327 16.18 -12.80 -9.42
N GLY A 328 16.24 -11.52 -9.76
CA GLY A 328 15.99 -10.42 -8.82
C GLY A 328 14.54 -10.37 -8.34
N GLU A 329 13.57 -10.57 -9.24
CA GLU A 329 12.16 -10.65 -8.88
C GLU A 329 11.86 -11.91 -8.05
N VAL A 330 12.45 -13.06 -8.38
CA VAL A 330 12.33 -14.29 -7.57
C VAL A 330 12.90 -14.10 -6.17
N TYR A 331 14.09 -13.48 -6.05
CA TYR A 331 14.68 -13.13 -4.77
C TYR A 331 13.73 -12.26 -3.94
N ALA A 332 13.21 -11.19 -4.53
CA ALA A 332 12.37 -10.24 -3.85
C ALA A 332 11.05 -10.88 -3.38
N ASN A 333 10.44 -11.72 -4.23
CA ASN A 333 9.24 -12.49 -3.89
C ASN A 333 9.47 -13.50 -2.76
N ALA A 334 10.66 -14.11 -2.71
CA ALA A 334 11.03 -15.00 -1.62
C ALA A 334 11.12 -14.25 -0.28
N VAL A 335 11.74 -13.06 -0.25
CA VAL A 335 11.77 -12.22 0.96
C VAL A 335 10.34 -11.86 1.39
N HIS A 336 9.51 -11.39 0.46
CA HIS A 336 8.14 -10.97 0.74
C HIS A 336 7.29 -12.14 1.26
N ALA A 337 7.25 -13.25 0.54
CA ALA A 337 6.38 -14.40 0.86
C ALA A 337 6.78 -15.11 2.16
N PHE A 338 8.09 -15.18 2.46
CA PHE A 338 8.57 -15.86 3.66
C PHE A 338 8.08 -15.20 4.95
N GLY A 339 7.96 -13.86 4.98
CA GLY A 339 7.43 -13.17 6.16
C GLY A 339 5.98 -13.56 6.50
N ARG A 340 5.14 -13.88 5.50
CA ARG A 340 3.79 -14.41 5.76
C ARG A 340 3.84 -15.82 6.34
N ALA A 341 4.77 -16.65 5.85
CA ALA A 341 4.98 -17.98 6.40
C ALA A 341 5.48 -17.94 7.84
N LEU A 342 6.18 -16.88 8.27
CA LEU A 342 6.54 -16.63 9.68
C LEU A 342 5.36 -16.16 10.55
N GLY A 343 4.21 -15.85 9.95
CA GLY A 343 2.99 -15.42 10.64
C GLY A 343 2.70 -13.92 10.55
N LEU A 344 3.52 -13.14 9.87
CA LEU A 344 3.30 -11.68 9.77
C LEU A 344 2.12 -11.34 8.85
N GLY A 345 1.41 -10.26 9.19
CA GLY A 345 0.29 -9.70 8.43
C GLY A 345 0.69 -9.13 7.07
N TYR A 346 -0.18 -8.28 6.54
CA TYR A 346 0.12 -7.36 5.46
C TYR A 346 -0.18 -5.94 5.95
N CYS A 347 0.49 -4.94 5.39
CA CYS A 347 0.09 -3.55 5.56
C CYS A 347 0.09 -2.80 4.23
N GLN A 348 -0.52 -1.61 4.23
CA GLN A 348 -0.60 -0.73 3.08
C GLN A 348 0.35 0.44 3.28
N ASP A 349 1.07 0.83 2.23
CA ASP A 349 1.97 2.00 2.19
C ASP A 349 2.91 2.15 3.41
N CYS A 350 3.26 1.02 4.01
CA CYS A 350 4.09 0.93 5.20
C CYS A 350 5.54 0.60 4.81
N ASP A 351 6.49 0.99 5.68
CA ASP A 351 7.88 0.55 5.52
C ASP A 351 8.07 -0.88 6.05
N SER A 352 7.59 -1.85 5.28
CA SER A 352 7.64 -3.25 5.62
C SER A 352 7.85 -4.08 4.36
N MET A 353 8.57 -5.20 4.49
CA MET A 353 8.61 -6.21 3.43
C MET A 353 7.25 -6.85 3.16
N ARG A 354 6.27 -6.64 4.03
CA ARG A 354 4.88 -7.10 3.95
C ARG A 354 3.94 -5.99 3.49
N SER A 355 4.48 -4.84 3.06
CA SER A 355 3.71 -3.77 2.41
C SER A 355 3.11 -4.25 1.09
N MET A 356 1.92 -3.74 0.76
CA MET A 356 1.18 -4.13 -0.44
C MET A 356 1.35 -3.20 -1.63
N GLY A 357 1.73 -1.93 -1.39
CA GLY A 357 2.22 -0.98 -2.41
C GLY A 357 3.67 -1.24 -2.85
N TRP A 358 4.20 -2.41 -2.48
CA TRP A 358 5.58 -2.88 -2.65
C TRP A 358 5.92 -3.21 -4.11
N LYS A 359 5.63 -2.31 -5.06
CA LYS A 359 6.25 -2.39 -6.39
C LYS A 359 7.76 -2.43 -6.18
N LEU A 360 8.37 -3.57 -6.52
CA LEU A 360 9.80 -3.88 -6.49
C LEU A 360 10.64 -2.62 -6.25
N ARG A 361 10.92 -2.35 -4.96
CA ARG A 361 11.53 -1.11 -4.50
C ARG A 361 12.75 -0.76 -5.35
N GLU A 362 12.99 0.52 -5.59
CA GLU A 362 14.31 1.06 -6.01
C GLU A 362 15.35 1.03 -4.86
N GLY A 363 15.15 0.18 -3.85
CA GLY A 363 15.94 0.10 -2.62
C GLY A 363 16.18 -1.34 -2.15
N PRO A 364 16.99 -1.54 -1.09
CA PRO A 364 17.41 -2.88 -0.66
C PRO A 364 16.22 -3.71 -0.19
N VAL A 365 16.04 -4.89 -0.78
CA VAL A 365 14.96 -5.83 -0.44
C VAL A 365 15.39 -6.69 0.75
N ARG A 366 15.01 -6.26 1.94
CA ARG A 366 15.29 -6.91 3.24
C ARG A 366 14.27 -6.48 4.30
N PRO A 367 14.00 -7.31 5.33
CA PRO A 367 13.09 -6.95 6.42
C PRO A 367 13.48 -5.65 7.12
N THR A 368 12.47 -4.85 7.47
CA THR A 368 12.62 -3.53 8.10
C THR A 368 12.48 -3.61 9.62
N ASP A 369 12.67 -2.47 10.30
CA ASP A 369 12.42 -2.38 11.74
C ASP A 369 10.94 -2.59 12.10
N LEU A 370 10.02 -2.15 11.23
CA LEU A 370 8.58 -2.40 11.40
C LEU A 370 8.24 -3.89 11.32
N ASP A 371 8.92 -4.63 10.43
CA ASP A 371 8.79 -6.09 10.34
C ASP A 371 9.21 -6.77 11.64
N LEU A 372 10.36 -6.37 12.20
CA LEU A 372 10.88 -6.95 13.43
C LEU A 372 10.03 -6.60 14.66
N ARG A 373 9.52 -5.37 14.75
CA ARG A 373 8.60 -4.96 15.83
C ARG A 373 7.27 -5.71 15.75
N THR A 374 6.72 -5.89 14.55
CA THR A 374 5.50 -6.68 14.35
C THR A 374 5.73 -8.14 14.71
N LEU A 375 6.90 -8.69 14.36
CA LEU A 375 7.29 -10.04 14.75
C LEU A 375 7.43 -10.18 16.26
N GLU A 376 8.09 -9.25 16.94
CA GLU A 376 8.24 -9.26 18.40
C GLU A 376 6.87 -9.21 19.10
N ALA A 377 5.97 -8.34 18.62
CA ALA A 377 4.61 -8.26 19.13
C ALA A 377 3.80 -9.56 18.90
N LEU A 378 3.97 -10.20 17.74
CA LEU A 378 3.38 -11.51 17.47
C LEU A 378 3.93 -12.60 18.40
N LEU A 379 5.25 -12.61 18.63
CA LEU A 379 5.93 -13.58 19.50
C LEU A 379 5.53 -13.42 20.97
N ALA A 380 5.11 -12.22 21.38
CA ALA A 380 4.59 -11.97 22.72
C ALA A 380 3.21 -12.60 22.97
N LEU A 381 2.46 -12.94 21.92
CA LEU A 381 1.18 -13.64 22.03
C LEU A 381 1.39 -15.14 22.22
N PRO A 382 0.63 -15.81 23.11
CA PRO A 382 0.58 -17.26 23.16
C PRO A 382 0.28 -17.86 21.78
N ASN A 383 1.09 -18.82 21.36
CA ASN A 383 0.87 -19.49 20.07
C ASN A 383 -0.46 -20.26 20.10
N GLY A 384 -1.37 -19.93 19.19
CA GLY A 384 -2.75 -20.43 19.16
C GLY A 384 -3.75 -19.57 19.94
N GLU A 385 -3.37 -18.39 20.43
CA GLU A 385 -4.29 -17.46 21.07
C GLU A 385 -5.44 -17.09 20.13
N ARG A 386 -6.67 -17.23 20.63
CA ARG A 386 -7.88 -16.84 19.90
C ARG A 386 -8.02 -15.32 19.87
N ALA A 387 -8.18 -14.79 18.67
CA ALA A 387 -8.38 -13.38 18.43
C ALA A 387 -9.86 -12.97 18.34
N GLY A 388 -10.77 -13.95 18.32
CA GLY A 388 -12.19 -13.74 18.19
C GLY A 388 -12.96 -15.05 18.09
N GLU A 389 -14.28 -14.91 17.96
CA GLU A 389 -15.18 -16.05 17.77
C GLU A 389 -15.08 -16.60 16.33
N PRO A 390 -15.42 -17.90 16.13
CA PRO A 390 -15.59 -18.45 14.79
C PRO A 390 -16.47 -17.57 13.91
N ARG A 391 -15.96 -17.20 12.74
CA ARG A 391 -16.80 -16.56 11.72
C ARG A 391 -17.76 -17.63 11.22
N SER A 392 -19.06 -17.36 11.28
CA SER A 392 -20.07 -18.28 10.74
C SER A 392 -19.79 -18.56 9.27
N THR A 393 -19.79 -19.84 8.92
CA THR A 393 -19.65 -20.35 7.56
C THR A 393 -21.02 -20.63 6.92
N ASP A 394 -22.11 -20.50 7.69
CA ASP A 394 -23.47 -20.71 7.21
C ASP A 394 -23.77 -19.72 6.09
N GLY A 395 -24.23 -20.23 4.95
CA GLY A 395 -24.56 -19.39 3.79
C GLY A 395 -23.36 -18.64 3.18
N VAL A 396 -22.12 -19.00 3.49
CA VAL A 396 -20.94 -18.46 2.79
C VAL A 396 -20.71 -19.29 1.52
N LEU A 397 -21.01 -18.72 0.36
CA LEU A 397 -20.87 -19.40 -0.94
C LEU A 397 -19.45 -19.31 -1.49
N ALA A 398 -18.74 -18.22 -1.18
CA ALA A 398 -17.32 -18.07 -1.45
C ALA A 398 -16.68 -17.13 -0.41
N ASP A 399 -15.45 -17.43 -0.02
CA ASP A 399 -14.63 -16.57 0.84
C ASP A 399 -13.23 -16.44 0.24
N LEU A 400 -13.00 -15.30 -0.40
CA LEU A 400 -11.95 -15.08 -1.37
C LEU A 400 -10.91 -14.11 -0.81
N ALA A 401 -9.66 -14.55 -0.74
CA ALA A 401 -8.55 -13.66 -0.45
C ALA A 401 -8.24 -12.78 -1.68
N PHE A 402 -7.85 -11.54 -1.44
CA PHE A 402 -7.38 -10.67 -2.53
C PHE A 402 -6.12 -11.25 -3.16
N VAL A 403 -6.10 -11.32 -4.48
CA VAL A 403 -4.92 -11.60 -5.30
C VAL A 403 -4.11 -10.31 -5.44
N ASN A 404 -2.84 -10.31 -5.05
CA ASN A 404 -1.98 -9.16 -5.29
C ASN A 404 -1.37 -9.27 -6.70
N THR A 405 -1.70 -8.32 -7.56
CA THR A 405 -1.24 -8.23 -8.95
C THR A 405 -0.09 -7.22 -9.14
N GLY A 406 0.54 -6.76 -8.05
CA GLY A 406 1.44 -5.61 -8.07
C GLY A 406 0.71 -4.27 -8.28
N ASP A 407 -0.61 -4.31 -8.15
CA ASP A 407 -1.53 -3.19 -8.16
C ASP A 407 -2.35 -3.29 -6.87
N ASP A 408 -2.07 -2.38 -5.95
CA ASP A 408 -2.72 -2.23 -4.65
C ASP A 408 -4.00 -1.40 -4.73
N ARG A 409 -4.28 -0.81 -5.90
CA ARG A 409 -5.35 0.17 -6.10
C ARG A 409 -6.65 -0.45 -6.59
N HIS A 410 -6.66 -1.75 -6.86
CA HIS A 410 -7.85 -2.50 -7.27
C HIS A 410 -7.95 -3.84 -6.53
N ILE A 411 -9.17 -4.34 -6.41
CA ILE A 411 -9.44 -5.63 -5.77
C ILE A 411 -9.44 -6.72 -6.84
N TYR A 412 -8.49 -7.65 -6.77
CA TYR A 412 -8.51 -8.86 -7.60
C TYR A 412 -8.83 -10.07 -6.74
N VAL A 413 -9.62 -11.01 -7.26
CA VAL A 413 -9.96 -12.28 -6.59
C VAL A 413 -9.93 -13.43 -7.57
N ASP A 414 -9.54 -14.62 -7.10
CA ASP A 414 -9.66 -15.85 -7.89
C ASP A 414 -11.02 -16.49 -7.64
N ILE A 415 -11.88 -16.46 -8.65
CA ILE A 415 -13.23 -17.06 -8.59
C ILE A 415 -13.27 -18.44 -9.23
N ALA A 416 -12.13 -19.08 -9.48
CA ALA A 416 -12.08 -20.45 -9.96
C ALA A 416 -12.65 -21.43 -8.91
N LYS A 417 -13.29 -22.49 -9.41
CA LYS A 417 -13.64 -23.65 -8.60
C LYS A 417 -12.38 -24.30 -8.03
N ALA A 418 -12.46 -24.83 -6.82
CA ALA A 418 -11.34 -25.54 -6.19
C ALA A 418 -10.79 -26.63 -7.13
N GLY A 419 -9.47 -26.63 -7.33
CA GLY A 419 -8.78 -27.56 -8.24
C GLY A 419 -8.87 -27.21 -9.74
N ALA A 420 -9.60 -26.15 -10.12
CA ALA A 420 -9.61 -25.66 -11.49
C ALA A 420 -8.46 -24.67 -11.75
N ALA A 421 -8.22 -24.37 -13.03
CA ALA A 421 -7.26 -23.33 -13.40
C ALA A 421 -7.74 -21.95 -12.91
N PRO A 422 -6.84 -21.10 -12.39
CA PRO A 422 -7.18 -19.79 -11.84
C PRO A 422 -8.06 -18.97 -12.79
N PHE A 423 -9.03 -18.29 -12.21
CA PHE A 423 -9.93 -17.39 -12.89
C PHE A 423 -9.96 -16.08 -12.10
N VAL A 424 -8.86 -15.34 -12.26
CA VAL A 424 -8.63 -14.07 -11.54
C VAL A 424 -9.38 -12.95 -12.24
N VAL A 425 -10.20 -12.24 -11.47
CA VAL A 425 -11.01 -11.13 -11.95
C VAL A 425 -10.83 -9.94 -11.02
N GLN A 426 -10.90 -8.74 -11.58
CA GLN A 426 -11.04 -7.51 -10.81
C GLN A 426 -12.48 -7.38 -10.36
N LEU A 427 -12.72 -7.17 -9.07
CA LEU A 427 -14.03 -6.84 -8.54
C LEU A 427 -14.36 -5.38 -8.89
N ASP A 428 -15.36 -5.19 -9.74
CA ASP A 428 -15.76 -3.87 -10.23
C ASP A 428 -17.29 -3.73 -10.12
N THR A 429 -17.75 -3.14 -9.01
CA THR A 429 -19.18 -2.87 -8.80
C THR A 429 -19.71 -1.77 -9.72
N GLY A 430 -18.85 -1.01 -10.40
CA GLY A 430 -19.20 -0.04 -11.43
C GLY A 430 -19.39 -0.66 -12.82
N ALA A 431 -18.92 -1.89 -13.05
CA ALA A 431 -19.23 -2.64 -14.26
C ALA A 431 -20.61 -3.33 -14.14
N SER A 432 -21.51 -3.13 -15.10
CA SER A 432 -22.81 -3.84 -15.14
C SER A 432 -22.65 -5.28 -15.62
N GLU A 433 -21.80 -5.49 -16.61
CA GLU A 433 -21.52 -6.79 -17.22
C GLU A 433 -20.14 -7.30 -16.80
N THR A 434 -19.96 -8.62 -16.79
CA THR A 434 -18.62 -9.19 -16.69
C THR A 434 -17.97 -9.16 -18.06
N VAL A 435 -16.77 -8.58 -18.15
CA VAL A 435 -16.07 -8.39 -19.43
C VAL A 435 -14.61 -8.79 -19.30
N MET A 436 -14.01 -9.25 -20.39
CA MET A 436 -12.60 -9.61 -20.42
C MET A 436 -11.92 -9.20 -21.71
N THR A 437 -10.63 -8.87 -21.59
CA THR A 437 -9.79 -8.57 -22.73
C THR A 437 -9.55 -9.82 -23.60
N PRO A 438 -9.30 -9.68 -24.92
CA PRO A 438 -9.07 -10.83 -25.79
C PRO A 438 -7.81 -11.62 -25.41
N VAL A 439 -6.79 -10.97 -24.86
CA VAL A 439 -5.57 -11.62 -24.39
C VAL A 439 -5.86 -12.52 -23.19
N TYR A 440 -6.62 -12.02 -22.20
CA TYR A 440 -6.98 -12.81 -21.03
C TYR A 440 -7.93 -13.96 -21.40
N ALA A 441 -8.90 -13.71 -22.29
CA ALA A 441 -9.78 -14.76 -22.83
C ALA A 441 -8.98 -15.92 -23.45
N ARG A 442 -7.96 -15.62 -24.27
CA ARG A 442 -7.08 -16.64 -24.85
C ARG A 442 -6.29 -17.39 -23.78
N ALA A 443 -5.77 -16.70 -22.77
CA ALA A 443 -5.06 -17.33 -21.65
C ALA A 443 -5.95 -18.31 -20.86
N LEU A 444 -7.25 -18.04 -20.80
CA LEU A 444 -8.26 -18.92 -20.21
C LEU A 444 -8.73 -20.06 -21.14
N GLY A 445 -8.18 -20.16 -22.35
CA GLY A 445 -8.57 -21.15 -23.36
C GLY A 445 -9.85 -20.80 -24.11
N VAL A 446 -10.33 -19.56 -24.04
CA VAL A 446 -11.55 -19.11 -24.71
C VAL A 446 -11.20 -18.62 -26.12
N ALA A 447 -11.78 -19.26 -27.14
CA ALA A 447 -11.65 -18.81 -28.52
C ALA A 447 -12.52 -17.55 -28.74
N ALA A 448 -11.88 -16.38 -28.85
CA ALA A 448 -12.54 -15.14 -29.21
C ALA A 448 -13.07 -15.23 -30.66
N ARG A 449 -14.39 -15.14 -30.85
CA ARG A 449 -15.03 -15.06 -32.18
C ARG A 449 -15.43 -13.61 -32.43
N ALA A 450 -15.22 -13.13 -33.67
CA ALA A 450 -15.39 -11.71 -34.01
C ALA A 450 -16.81 -11.16 -33.81
N VAL A 451 -17.84 -12.03 -33.84
CA VAL A 451 -19.23 -11.66 -33.54
C VAL A 451 -19.90 -12.82 -32.82
N LYS A 452 -20.31 -12.61 -31.57
CA LYS A 452 -21.12 -13.56 -30.79
C LYS A 452 -22.33 -12.82 -30.24
N SER A 453 -23.53 -13.38 -30.40
CA SER A 453 -24.78 -12.81 -29.91
C SER A 453 -25.09 -13.17 -28.45
N ASP A 454 -24.34 -14.11 -27.89
CA ASP A 454 -24.55 -14.72 -26.58
C ASP A 454 -23.25 -14.66 -25.75
N PRO A 455 -23.30 -14.40 -24.43
CA PRO A 455 -22.10 -14.31 -23.60
C PRO A 455 -21.38 -15.67 -23.53
N HIS A 456 -20.07 -15.64 -23.30
CA HIS A 456 -19.31 -16.82 -22.91
C HIS A 456 -19.67 -17.21 -21.48
N ARG A 457 -19.35 -18.45 -21.10
CA ARG A 457 -19.74 -19.04 -19.82
C ARG A 457 -18.55 -19.78 -19.21
N ARG A 458 -18.37 -19.62 -17.90
CA ARG A 458 -17.41 -20.40 -17.11
C ARG A 458 -17.93 -20.59 -15.69
N GLU A 459 -17.84 -21.81 -15.18
CA GLU A 459 -18.23 -22.12 -13.81
C GLU A 459 -17.32 -21.37 -12.82
N SER A 460 -17.90 -20.90 -11.71
CA SER A 460 -17.16 -20.23 -10.63
C SER A 460 -17.08 -21.07 -9.36
N VAL A 461 -16.35 -20.56 -8.38
CA VAL A 461 -16.25 -21.06 -7.00
C VAL A 461 -17.60 -21.29 -6.32
N THR A 462 -18.64 -20.54 -6.69
CA THR A 462 -19.99 -20.67 -6.10
C THR A 462 -20.83 -21.78 -6.75
N GLY A 463 -20.32 -22.41 -7.82
CA GLY A 463 -21.09 -23.30 -8.69
C GLY A 463 -22.03 -22.58 -9.66
N LYS A 464 -22.23 -21.26 -9.51
CA LYS A 464 -22.93 -20.45 -10.51
C LYS A 464 -21.99 -20.12 -11.67
N ASP A 465 -22.51 -20.18 -12.87
CA ASP A 465 -21.80 -19.74 -14.06
C ASP A 465 -21.60 -18.22 -14.09
N VAL A 466 -20.39 -17.80 -14.42
CA VAL A 466 -20.06 -16.43 -14.80
C VAL A 466 -20.30 -16.30 -16.29
N LEU A 467 -21.22 -15.41 -16.66
CA LEU A 467 -21.46 -15.02 -18.05
C LEU A 467 -20.58 -13.81 -18.35
N PHE A 468 -19.82 -13.84 -19.46
CA PHE A 468 -18.90 -12.76 -19.77
C PHE A 468 -18.77 -12.48 -21.27
N TRP A 469 -18.39 -11.25 -21.58
CA TRP A 469 -18.12 -10.80 -22.95
C TRP A 469 -16.62 -10.62 -23.19
N VAL A 470 -16.16 -10.98 -24.38
CA VAL A 470 -14.79 -10.70 -24.81
C VAL A 470 -14.82 -9.46 -25.69
N THR A 471 -14.08 -8.42 -25.29
CA THR A 471 -14.12 -7.12 -25.99
C THR A 471 -12.76 -6.45 -25.98
N ASP A 472 -12.40 -5.85 -27.11
CA ASP A 472 -11.21 -5.00 -27.29
C ASP A 472 -11.48 -3.52 -26.99
N GLN A 473 -12.74 -3.15 -26.72
CA GLN A 473 -13.12 -1.78 -26.36
C GLN A 473 -12.42 -1.29 -25.10
N PHE A 474 -12.02 -2.22 -24.23
CA PHE A 474 -11.37 -1.92 -22.94
C PHE A 474 -9.85 -2.17 -22.97
N SER A 475 -9.26 -2.46 -24.14
CA SER A 475 -7.81 -2.49 -24.34
C SER A 475 -7.27 -1.09 -24.67
N GLY A 476 -7.19 -0.22 -23.66
CA GLY A 476 -6.50 1.06 -23.75
C GLY A 476 -4.96 0.91 -23.74
N PRO A 477 -4.19 1.96 -24.10
CA PRO A 477 -2.72 1.96 -24.11
C PRO A 477 -2.13 2.08 -22.69
N SER A 478 -2.78 1.53 -21.66
CA SER A 478 -2.26 1.57 -20.31
C SER A 478 -0.98 0.76 -20.22
N ASP A 479 0.03 1.34 -19.58
CA ASP A 479 1.23 0.67 -19.08
C ASP A 479 0.88 -0.32 -17.93
N THR A 480 -0.34 -0.85 -17.93
CA THR A 480 -0.67 -2.03 -17.15
C THR A 480 -0.25 -3.22 -18.01
N ARG A 481 0.84 -3.86 -17.62
CA ARG A 481 1.29 -5.16 -18.17
C ARG A 481 0.26 -6.30 -17.95
N TRP A 482 -1.01 -5.98 -17.71
CA TRP A 482 -2.10 -6.85 -17.30
C TRP A 482 -3.25 -6.82 -18.31
N SER A 483 -3.51 -7.99 -18.89
CA SER A 483 -4.77 -8.31 -19.56
C SER A 483 -5.77 -8.74 -18.48
N TYR A 484 -6.84 -7.98 -18.26
CA TYR A 484 -7.74 -8.18 -17.11
C TYR A 484 -9.13 -8.69 -17.53
N ALA A 485 -9.90 -9.10 -16.51
CA ALA A 485 -11.33 -9.35 -16.56
C ALA A 485 -12.00 -8.58 -15.42
N LEU A 486 -13.09 -7.86 -15.70
CA LEU A 486 -13.91 -7.16 -14.71
C LEU A 486 -15.09 -8.06 -14.33
N LEU A 487 -15.31 -8.25 -13.04
CA LEU A 487 -16.46 -8.95 -12.48
C LEU A 487 -17.54 -7.94 -12.10
N GLY A 488 -18.58 -7.86 -12.95
CA GLY A 488 -19.63 -6.85 -12.85
C GLY A 488 -20.93 -7.32 -12.17
N GLY A 489 -21.88 -6.40 -12.08
CA GLY A 489 -23.17 -6.51 -11.42
C GLY A 489 -24.01 -7.72 -11.86
N SER A 490 -24.02 -8.08 -13.14
CA SER A 490 -24.72 -9.26 -13.69
C SER A 490 -24.38 -10.58 -13.00
N TYR A 491 -23.17 -10.70 -12.44
CA TYR A 491 -22.79 -11.83 -11.61
C TYR A 491 -23.08 -11.56 -10.13
N LEU A 492 -22.72 -10.37 -9.65
CA LEU A 492 -22.78 -9.98 -8.23
C LEU A 492 -24.21 -9.85 -7.69
N GLU A 493 -25.19 -9.56 -8.55
CA GLU A 493 -26.59 -9.29 -8.17
C GLU A 493 -27.32 -10.44 -7.47
N SER A 494 -26.73 -11.65 -7.51
CA SER A 494 -27.29 -12.84 -6.86
C SER A 494 -26.80 -13.05 -5.43
N TYR A 495 -25.96 -12.17 -4.90
CA TYR A 495 -25.31 -12.35 -3.61
C TYR A 495 -25.54 -11.16 -2.69
N VAL A 496 -25.33 -11.40 -1.39
CA VAL A 496 -24.86 -10.33 -0.50
C VAL A 496 -23.34 -10.31 -0.62
N LEU A 497 -22.83 -9.30 -1.32
CA LEU A 497 -21.40 -9.08 -1.46
C LEU A 497 -20.87 -8.45 -0.19
N GLU A 498 -19.79 -8.99 0.37
CA GLU A 498 -19.02 -8.35 1.42
C GLU A 498 -17.60 -8.07 0.95
N VAL A 499 -17.14 -6.85 1.17
CA VAL A 499 -15.78 -6.40 0.87
C VAL A 499 -15.15 -5.87 2.15
N ASP A 500 -14.10 -6.55 2.59
CA ASP A 500 -13.25 -6.17 3.70
C ASP A 500 -11.86 -5.86 3.13
N VAL A 501 -11.60 -4.58 2.85
CA VAL A 501 -10.35 -4.17 2.19
C VAL A 501 -9.15 -4.31 3.13
N SER A 502 -9.33 -3.95 4.42
CA SER A 502 -8.28 -4.11 5.43
C SER A 502 -7.98 -5.59 5.66
N GLY A 503 -9.02 -6.41 5.87
CA GLY A 503 -8.87 -7.86 6.00
C GLY A 503 -8.54 -8.58 4.70
N ARG A 504 -8.54 -7.89 3.55
CA ARG A 504 -8.30 -8.41 2.19
C ARG A 504 -9.18 -9.62 1.84
N ARG A 505 -10.47 -9.53 2.17
CA ARG A 505 -11.45 -10.59 1.89
C ARG A 505 -12.61 -10.05 1.08
N VAL A 506 -13.04 -10.85 0.11
CA VAL A 506 -14.35 -10.72 -0.53
C VAL A 506 -15.16 -11.96 -0.17
N ARG A 507 -16.36 -11.79 0.37
CA ARG A 507 -17.29 -12.90 0.55
C ARG A 507 -18.50 -12.76 -0.35
N LEU A 508 -18.87 -13.86 -0.99
CA LEU A 508 -20.14 -14.01 -1.68
C LEU A 508 -21.05 -14.80 -0.74
N LEU A 509 -22.06 -14.14 -0.20
CA LEU A 509 -22.96 -14.71 0.79
C LEU A 509 -24.32 -15.02 0.17
N ASP A 510 -24.93 -16.12 0.59
CA ASP A 510 -26.26 -16.54 0.20
C ASP A 510 -27.30 -15.56 0.77
N PRO A 511 -28.06 -14.84 -0.06
CA PRO A 511 -29.08 -13.91 0.40
C PRO A 511 -30.25 -14.58 1.12
N ALA A 512 -30.41 -15.90 1.04
CA ALA A 512 -31.40 -16.64 1.83
C ALA A 512 -31.01 -16.74 3.32
N VAL A 513 -29.71 -16.68 3.62
CA VAL A 513 -29.17 -16.79 4.97
C VAL A 513 -28.73 -15.42 5.50
N HIS A 514 -28.12 -14.60 4.64
CA HIS A 514 -27.57 -13.30 5.00
C HIS A 514 -28.45 -12.17 4.48
N ALA A 515 -28.62 -11.14 5.31
CA ALA A 515 -29.25 -9.89 4.92
C ALA A 515 -28.49 -8.71 5.54
N VAL A 516 -28.47 -7.57 4.85
CA VAL A 516 -28.04 -6.29 5.43
C VAL A 516 -29.23 -5.65 6.13
N GLY A 517 -29.08 -5.29 7.41
CA GLY A 517 -30.19 -4.72 8.20
C GLY A 517 -31.34 -5.69 8.50
N GLY A 518 -31.10 -7.01 8.45
CA GLY A 518 -32.09 -8.06 8.76
C GLY A 518 -32.39 -8.20 10.26
N GLU A 519 -33.05 -9.29 10.66
CA GLU A 519 -33.46 -9.54 12.07
C GLU A 519 -32.28 -9.55 13.08
N LYS A 520 -31.07 -9.83 12.60
CA LYS A 520 -29.81 -9.80 13.37
C LYS A 520 -28.79 -8.94 12.63
N PRO A 521 -28.91 -7.60 12.66
CA PRO A 521 -27.98 -6.72 11.97
C PRO A 521 -26.60 -6.79 12.64
N ARG A 522 -25.55 -6.50 11.87
CA ARG A 522 -24.20 -6.44 12.45
C ARG A 522 -24.09 -5.25 13.41
N ALA A 523 -23.38 -5.44 14.52
CA ALA A 523 -23.10 -4.35 15.44
C ALA A 523 -22.32 -3.24 14.73
N GLY A 524 -22.78 -2.00 14.85
CA GLY A 524 -22.16 -0.84 14.18
C GLY A 524 -22.39 -0.76 12.66
N GLU A 525 -23.25 -1.60 12.09
CA GLU A 525 -23.56 -1.55 10.65
C GLU A 525 -24.54 -0.40 10.35
N HIS A 526 -24.05 0.61 9.65
CA HIS A 526 -24.87 1.68 9.10
C HIS A 526 -25.56 1.20 7.82
N VAL A 527 -26.89 1.11 7.85
CA VAL A 527 -27.69 0.59 6.74
C VAL A 527 -28.29 1.73 5.93
N VAL A 528 -28.11 1.69 4.62
CA VAL A 528 -28.64 2.68 3.66
C VAL A 528 -29.38 1.96 2.54
N ASP A 529 -30.46 2.57 2.04
CA ASP A 529 -31.17 2.08 0.85
C ASP A 529 -30.34 2.32 -0.41
N LEU A 530 -30.35 1.33 -1.30
CA LEU A 530 -29.75 1.42 -2.63
C LEU A 530 -30.83 1.53 -3.70
N GLU A 531 -30.53 2.29 -4.74
CA GLU A 531 -31.17 2.15 -6.03
C GLU A 531 -30.30 1.26 -6.93
N LEU A 532 -30.93 0.38 -7.71
CA LEU A 532 -30.23 -0.44 -8.71
C LEU A 532 -30.67 -0.03 -10.11
N ALA A 533 -29.74 0.52 -10.89
CA ALA A 533 -29.94 0.84 -12.30
C ALA A 533 -28.99 -0.01 -13.16
N HIS A 534 -29.51 -0.99 -13.92
CA HIS A 534 -28.67 -1.94 -14.68
C HIS A 534 -27.60 -2.63 -13.81
N SER A 535 -28.01 -3.06 -12.61
CA SER A 535 -27.17 -3.68 -11.59
C SER A 535 -26.11 -2.76 -10.95
N TRP A 536 -26.15 -1.45 -11.22
CA TRP A 536 -25.33 -0.47 -10.51
C TRP A 536 -25.88 -0.12 -9.13
N PRO A 537 -25.10 -0.29 -8.06
CA PRO A 537 -25.48 0.15 -6.71
C PRO A 537 -25.32 1.67 -6.58
N LEU A 538 -26.45 2.37 -6.54
CA LEU A 538 -26.52 3.81 -6.39
C LEU A 538 -27.00 4.18 -4.99
N VAL A 539 -26.37 5.20 -4.40
CA VAL A 539 -26.73 5.71 -3.07
C VAL A 539 -26.82 7.23 -3.08
N GLU A 540 -27.76 7.80 -2.32
CA GLU A 540 -27.80 9.24 -2.11
C GLU A 540 -26.68 9.67 -1.16
N VAL A 541 -25.94 10.71 -1.55
CA VAL A 541 -24.86 11.29 -0.75
C VAL A 541 -25.07 12.78 -0.55
N ARG A 542 -24.78 13.25 0.67
CA ARG A 542 -24.74 14.68 1.02
C ARG A 542 -23.30 15.17 0.83
N LEU A 543 -23.10 16.16 -0.04
CA LEU A 543 -21.78 16.65 -0.41
C LEU A 543 -21.85 18.15 -0.76
N GLY A 544 -20.93 18.94 -0.22
CA GLY A 544 -20.92 20.39 -0.43
C GLY A 544 -22.20 21.02 0.13
N SER A 545 -22.90 21.80 -0.71
CA SER A 545 -24.14 22.48 -0.34
C SER A 545 -25.43 21.67 -0.60
N GLY A 546 -25.34 20.44 -1.10
CA GLY A 546 -26.51 19.69 -1.55
C GLY A 546 -26.39 18.17 -1.46
N THR A 547 -27.25 17.49 -2.22
CA THR A 547 -27.26 16.03 -2.35
C THR A 547 -27.09 15.62 -3.80
N THR A 548 -26.48 14.46 -4.02
CA THR A 548 -26.35 13.83 -5.34
C THR A 548 -26.46 12.32 -5.21
N THR A 549 -26.76 11.65 -6.31
CA THR A 549 -26.70 10.19 -6.39
C THR A 549 -25.28 9.80 -6.77
N ALA A 550 -24.69 8.87 -6.03
CA ALA A 550 -23.34 8.35 -6.28
C ALA A 550 -23.36 6.85 -6.54
N LEU A 551 -22.62 6.42 -7.55
CA LEU A 551 -22.33 5.00 -7.80
C LEU A 551 -21.32 4.47 -6.78
N ILE A 552 -21.55 3.28 -6.23
CA ILE A 552 -20.54 2.57 -5.44
C ILE A 552 -19.66 1.78 -6.39
N ASP A 553 -18.39 2.16 -6.51
CA ASP A 553 -17.48 1.64 -7.53
C ASP A 553 -16.15 1.16 -6.91
N THR A 554 -16.04 -0.16 -6.66
CA THR A 554 -14.80 -0.79 -6.20
C THR A 554 -13.69 -0.83 -7.26
N GLY A 555 -14.02 -0.55 -8.53
CA GLY A 555 -13.09 -0.41 -9.64
C GLY A 555 -12.49 1.00 -9.76
N SER A 556 -13.03 1.99 -9.04
CA SER A 556 -12.48 3.34 -9.02
C SER A 556 -11.54 3.57 -7.84
N MET A 557 -10.41 4.21 -8.11
CA MET A 557 -9.36 4.44 -7.13
C MET A 557 -9.50 5.74 -6.31
N GLY A 558 -10.39 6.67 -6.66
CA GLY A 558 -10.53 7.91 -5.88
C GLY A 558 -11.39 7.69 -4.62
N SER A 559 -11.38 8.62 -3.67
CA SER A 559 -12.35 8.59 -2.56
C SER A 559 -13.74 8.94 -3.07
N VAL A 560 -13.93 10.16 -3.57
CA VAL A 560 -15.13 10.57 -4.30
C VAL A 560 -14.69 11.20 -5.62
N ASN A 561 -15.32 10.76 -6.69
CA ASN A 561 -14.95 11.12 -8.05
C ASN A 561 -16.18 11.80 -8.65
N LEU A 562 -16.03 13.02 -9.18
CA LEU A 562 -17.17 13.78 -9.71
C LEU A 562 -16.77 14.65 -10.91
N THR A 563 -17.76 14.97 -11.73
CA THR A 563 -17.57 15.90 -12.86
C THR A 563 -17.44 17.32 -12.34
N GLN A 564 -16.80 18.20 -13.14
CA GLN A 564 -16.79 19.64 -12.84
C GLN A 564 -18.21 20.23 -12.79
N GLU A 565 -19.15 19.71 -13.58
CA GLU A 565 -20.58 20.07 -13.54
C GLU A 565 -21.22 19.70 -12.20
N ALA A 566 -20.99 18.48 -11.71
CA ALA A 566 -21.50 18.03 -10.43
C ALA A 566 -20.90 18.83 -9.29
N ALA A 567 -19.59 19.07 -9.30
CA ALA A 567 -18.93 19.91 -8.30
C ALA A 567 -19.57 21.31 -8.25
N ALA A 568 -19.79 21.93 -9.41
CA ALA A 568 -20.43 23.24 -9.49
C ALA A 568 -21.87 23.24 -8.95
N ARG A 569 -22.69 22.23 -9.26
CA ARG A 569 -24.06 22.10 -8.73
C ARG A 569 -24.10 21.87 -7.21
N LEU A 570 -23.08 21.20 -6.67
CA LEU A 570 -22.90 20.95 -5.24
C LEU A 570 -22.21 22.14 -4.52
N GLY A 571 -22.00 23.27 -5.21
CA GLY A 571 -21.38 24.46 -4.62
C GLY A 571 -19.90 24.30 -4.30
N ILE A 572 -19.23 23.33 -4.90
CA ILE A 572 -17.80 23.05 -4.70
C ILE A 572 -17.01 23.77 -5.78
N ALA A 573 -16.29 24.81 -5.36
CA ALA A 573 -15.40 25.55 -6.24
C ALA A 573 -14.17 24.70 -6.58
N LEU A 574 -13.80 24.69 -7.87
CA LEU A 574 -12.56 24.10 -8.33
C LEU A 574 -11.40 24.96 -7.87
N ASP A 575 -10.48 24.40 -7.09
CA ASP A 575 -9.24 25.08 -6.73
C ASP A 575 -8.28 25.10 -7.94
N PRO A 576 -7.88 26.29 -8.45
CA PRO A 576 -6.94 26.38 -9.57
C PRO A 576 -5.56 25.79 -9.24
N ASN A 577 -5.17 25.75 -7.97
CA ASN A 577 -3.87 25.27 -7.50
C ASN A 577 -3.91 23.81 -7.04
N ALA A 578 -5.07 23.16 -7.08
CA ALA A 578 -5.20 21.75 -6.72
C ALA A 578 -4.25 20.86 -7.54
N PRO A 579 -3.55 19.90 -6.89
CA PRO A 579 -2.76 18.89 -7.57
C PRO A 579 -3.57 18.18 -8.66
N ARG A 580 -2.89 17.83 -9.75
CA ARG A 580 -3.53 17.14 -10.88
C ARG A 580 -3.23 15.66 -10.84
N ARG A 581 -4.27 14.84 -10.80
CA ARG A 581 -4.16 13.37 -10.88
C ARG A 581 -4.61 12.91 -12.25
N LYS A 582 -3.75 12.15 -12.92
CA LYS A 582 -4.15 11.45 -14.15
C LYS A 582 -4.89 10.18 -13.77
N TRP A 583 -6.09 10.02 -14.31
CA TRP A 583 -6.83 8.78 -14.27
C TRP A 583 -6.71 8.08 -15.60
N GLN A 584 -6.56 6.78 -15.56
CA GLN A 584 -6.59 5.94 -16.73
C GLN A 584 -7.60 4.84 -16.51
N ASN A 585 -8.56 4.73 -17.43
CA ASN A 585 -9.58 3.70 -17.37
C ASN A 585 -9.87 3.14 -18.77
N VAL A 586 -10.90 2.31 -18.83
CA VAL A 586 -11.30 1.56 -20.01
C VAL A 586 -11.74 2.44 -21.19
N LEU A 587 -12.11 3.70 -20.95
CA LEU A 587 -12.50 4.65 -21.99
C LEU A 587 -11.35 5.59 -22.38
N GLY A 588 -10.26 5.63 -21.61
CA GLY A 588 -9.02 6.37 -21.86
C GLY A 588 -8.52 7.17 -20.65
N THR A 589 -7.79 8.26 -20.90
CA THR A 589 -7.17 9.07 -19.83
C THR A 589 -8.00 10.32 -19.54
N ALA A 590 -8.21 10.61 -18.25
CA ALA A 590 -8.79 11.85 -17.75
C ALA A 590 -7.83 12.53 -16.76
N VAL A 591 -7.99 13.83 -16.51
CA VAL A 591 -7.25 14.54 -15.45
C VAL A 591 -8.24 15.10 -14.45
N ALA A 592 -8.01 14.81 -13.17
CA ALA A 592 -8.77 15.36 -12.07
C ALA A 592 -7.94 16.39 -11.30
N ALA A 593 -8.62 17.43 -10.80
CA ALA A 593 -8.10 18.23 -9.69
C ALA A 593 -8.40 17.51 -8.38
N VAL A 594 -7.38 17.34 -7.55
CA VAL A 594 -7.48 16.68 -6.26
C VAL A 594 -7.58 17.74 -5.18
N GLN A 595 -8.69 17.78 -4.46
CA GLN A 595 -8.92 18.70 -3.35
C GLN A 595 -9.68 17.99 -2.22
N ARG A 596 -9.71 18.57 -1.02
CA ARG A 596 -10.42 17.97 0.12
C ARG A 596 -11.71 18.70 0.43
N VAL A 597 -12.68 17.96 0.97
CA VAL A 597 -13.88 18.51 1.60
C VAL A 597 -13.97 18.08 3.06
N PRO A 598 -14.60 18.91 3.92
CA PRO A 598 -14.70 18.61 5.34
C PRO A 598 -15.44 17.30 5.64
N SER A 599 -16.48 16.98 4.86
CA SER A 599 -17.20 15.72 5.03
C SER A 599 -18.04 15.31 3.82
N VAL A 600 -18.38 14.01 3.79
CA VAL A 600 -19.38 13.38 2.90
C VAL A 600 -20.39 12.64 3.79
N GLY A 601 -21.67 12.87 3.56
CA GLY A 601 -22.74 12.12 4.22
C GLY A 601 -23.26 10.96 3.36
N ILE A 602 -23.42 9.77 3.94
CA ILE A 602 -24.04 8.60 3.29
C ILE A 602 -25.19 8.12 4.20
N GLY A 603 -26.42 8.48 3.86
CA GLY A 603 -27.55 8.35 4.79
C GLY A 603 -27.28 9.09 6.11
N ALA A 604 -27.37 8.38 7.23
CA ALA A 604 -27.10 8.90 8.57
C ALA A 604 -25.60 8.95 8.94
N LEU A 605 -24.73 8.30 8.15
CA LEU A 605 -23.29 8.31 8.37
C LEU A 605 -22.69 9.62 7.84
N THR A 606 -21.74 10.18 8.58
CA THR A 606 -20.90 11.30 8.14
C THR A 606 -19.45 10.83 8.17
N VAL A 607 -18.76 10.97 7.03
CA VAL A 607 -17.34 10.66 6.90
C VAL A 607 -16.59 11.98 6.75
N GLU A 608 -15.65 12.24 7.65
CA GLU A 608 -14.87 13.47 7.66
C GLU A 608 -13.60 13.36 6.81
N ASP A 609 -13.06 14.53 6.45
CA ASP A 609 -11.79 14.70 5.75
C ASP A 609 -11.66 13.78 4.52
N VAL A 610 -12.44 14.11 3.49
CA VAL A 610 -12.60 13.28 2.29
C VAL A 610 -11.95 13.95 1.09
N GLU A 611 -11.13 13.19 0.37
CA GLU A 611 -10.55 13.61 -0.89
C GLU A 611 -11.60 13.58 -2.02
N LEU A 612 -11.61 14.63 -2.82
CA LEU A 612 -12.39 14.76 -4.04
C LEU A 612 -11.45 14.84 -5.23
N ASP A 613 -11.78 14.04 -6.24
CA ASP A 613 -11.19 14.14 -7.55
C ASP A 613 -12.22 14.70 -8.52
N ILE A 614 -12.05 15.97 -8.89
CA ILE A 614 -12.94 16.69 -9.81
C ILE A 614 -12.36 16.59 -11.23
N ALA A 615 -12.99 15.78 -12.07
CA ALA A 615 -12.56 15.58 -13.45
C ALA A 615 -12.76 16.86 -14.30
N LEU A 616 -11.70 17.29 -14.96
CA LEU A 616 -11.66 18.54 -15.72
C LEU A 616 -12.27 18.36 -17.11
N ARG A 617 -13.08 19.34 -17.54
CA ARG A 617 -13.80 19.33 -18.82
C ARG A 617 -12.92 19.05 -20.04
N ASP A 618 -11.74 19.66 -20.09
CA ASP A 618 -10.86 19.65 -21.27
C ASP A 618 -9.77 18.57 -21.19
N SER A 619 -9.89 17.63 -20.25
CA SER A 619 -8.85 16.62 -20.00
C SER A 619 -9.22 15.24 -20.54
N GLY A 620 -9.02 15.03 -21.84
CA GLY A 620 -9.17 13.70 -22.45
C GLY A 620 -10.60 13.16 -22.41
N VAL A 621 -10.80 11.99 -21.80
CA VAL A 621 -12.10 11.32 -21.79
C VAL A 621 -13.04 11.97 -20.78
N ARG A 622 -14.23 12.34 -21.23
CA ARG A 622 -15.24 12.91 -20.33
C ARG A 622 -15.70 11.86 -19.32
N ILE A 623 -15.55 12.19 -18.05
CA ILE A 623 -15.94 11.32 -16.94
C ILE A 623 -17.42 10.90 -17.02
N GLU A 624 -18.34 11.73 -17.52
CA GLU A 624 -19.76 11.37 -17.71
C GLU A 624 -20.00 10.24 -18.72
N ARG A 625 -19.04 10.00 -19.63
CA ARG A 625 -19.00 8.77 -20.44
C ARG A 625 -18.40 7.59 -19.66
N MET A 626 -17.49 7.86 -18.72
CA MET A 626 -16.82 6.89 -17.83
C MET A 626 -17.74 6.34 -16.74
N ILE A 627 -18.67 7.17 -16.26
CA ILE A 627 -19.64 6.88 -15.19
C ILE A 627 -21.05 6.58 -15.73
N LEU A 628 -21.14 6.30 -17.04
CA LEU A 628 -22.34 5.85 -17.75
C LEU A 628 -23.62 6.57 -17.30
N GLN A 629 -23.62 7.91 -17.40
CA GLN A 629 -24.69 8.86 -17.02
C GLN A 629 -24.71 9.37 -15.56
N ASN A 630 -23.90 8.84 -14.62
CA ASN A 630 -23.92 9.25 -13.21
C ASN A 630 -22.77 10.16 -12.79
N GLU A 631 -23.00 11.46 -12.59
CA GLU A 631 -21.94 12.46 -12.40
C GLU A 631 -21.08 12.37 -11.11
N THR A 632 -21.29 11.35 -10.26
CA THR A 632 -20.56 11.13 -8.99
C THR A 632 -20.42 9.63 -8.68
N LEU A 633 -19.28 9.21 -8.13
CA LEU A 633 -19.10 7.87 -7.56
C LEU A 633 -18.25 7.90 -6.28
N LEU A 634 -18.44 6.86 -5.46
CA LEU A 634 -17.67 6.55 -4.26
C LEU A 634 -16.70 5.41 -4.62
N GLY A 635 -15.41 5.71 -4.59
CA GLY A 635 -14.38 4.74 -4.96
C GLY A 635 -13.74 4.06 -3.76
N LEU A 636 -12.79 3.17 -4.07
CA LEU A 636 -12.18 2.25 -3.14
C LEU A 636 -11.50 2.93 -1.95
N GLU A 637 -10.94 4.13 -2.13
CA GLU A 637 -10.22 4.87 -1.08
C GLU A 637 -11.14 5.39 0.04
N LEU A 638 -12.42 5.63 -0.26
CA LEU A 638 -13.42 5.93 0.75
C LEU A 638 -13.96 4.62 1.34
N LEU A 639 -14.28 3.65 0.49
CA LEU A 639 -14.90 2.38 0.87
C LEU A 639 -14.02 1.56 1.81
N ARG A 640 -12.69 1.64 1.67
CA ARG A 640 -11.72 0.94 2.53
C ARG A 640 -11.79 1.31 4.01
N ARG A 641 -12.42 2.44 4.36
CA ARG A 641 -12.66 2.82 5.77
C ARG A 641 -13.72 1.93 6.46
N PHE A 642 -14.37 1.04 5.69
CA PHE A 642 -15.46 0.20 6.14
C PHE A 642 -15.28 -1.26 5.73
N VAL A 643 -15.90 -2.16 6.50
CA VAL A 643 -16.42 -3.41 5.93
C VAL A 643 -17.70 -3.07 5.18
N VAL A 644 -17.68 -3.23 3.87
CA VAL A 644 -18.79 -2.87 2.97
C VAL A 644 -19.60 -4.10 2.63
N ARG A 645 -20.92 -4.03 2.80
CA ARG A 645 -21.85 -5.09 2.36
C ARG A 645 -22.88 -4.54 1.39
N ILE A 646 -22.94 -5.11 0.19
CA ILE A 646 -23.94 -4.78 -0.84
C ILE A 646 -24.90 -5.97 -0.94
N ASP A 647 -26.10 -5.81 -0.39
CA ASP A 647 -27.20 -6.77 -0.53
C ASP A 647 -27.99 -6.41 -1.78
N TYR A 648 -27.56 -6.96 -2.92
CA TYR A 648 -28.22 -6.69 -4.21
C TYR A 648 -29.70 -7.09 -4.22
N PRO A 649 -30.09 -8.31 -3.76
CA PRO A 649 -31.50 -8.72 -3.76
C PRO A 649 -32.43 -7.81 -2.94
N ARG A 650 -31.94 -7.27 -1.82
CA ARG A 650 -32.74 -6.39 -0.94
C ARG A 650 -32.49 -4.91 -1.17
N LYS A 651 -31.54 -4.56 -2.04
CA LYS A 651 -31.13 -3.19 -2.34
C LYS A 651 -30.72 -2.41 -1.09
N LYS A 652 -29.82 -3.00 -0.30
CA LYS A 652 -29.29 -2.39 0.92
C LYS A 652 -27.77 -2.33 0.91
N LEU A 653 -27.23 -1.24 1.41
CA LEU A 653 -25.82 -1.05 1.70
C LEU A 653 -25.60 -1.09 3.21
N GLY A 654 -24.64 -1.88 3.66
CA GLY A 654 -24.14 -1.90 5.02
C GLY A 654 -22.72 -1.36 5.07
N LEU A 655 -22.46 -0.37 5.92
CA LEU A 655 -21.13 0.17 6.17
C LEU A 655 -20.80 0.00 7.65
N THR A 656 -19.77 -0.79 7.96
CA THR A 656 -19.30 -0.97 9.34
C THR A 656 -17.90 -0.35 9.46
N ALA A 657 -17.74 0.69 10.27
CA ALA A 657 -16.46 1.38 10.42
C ALA A 657 -15.39 0.43 10.97
N LEU A 658 -14.18 0.53 10.41
CA LEU A 658 -13.02 -0.14 10.97
C LEU A 658 -12.54 0.67 12.19
N ALA A 659 -12.14 -0.03 13.26
CA ALA A 659 -11.78 0.57 14.55
C ALA A 659 -10.56 1.52 14.51
N THR A 660 -9.95 1.73 13.35
CA THR A 660 -8.72 2.48 13.13
C THR A 660 -8.90 3.88 12.54
N ASP A 661 -10.11 4.27 12.09
CA ASP A 661 -10.31 5.52 11.30
C ASP A 661 -11.42 6.46 11.83
N VAL A 662 -11.76 6.38 13.12
CA VAL A 662 -12.65 7.38 13.74
C VAL A 662 -11.79 8.28 14.64
N PRO A 663 -11.54 9.55 14.28
CA PRO A 663 -11.03 10.48 15.27
C PRO A 663 -12.07 10.60 16.40
N PRO A 664 -11.65 10.71 17.67
CA PRO A 664 -12.54 10.77 18.83
C PRO A 664 -13.51 11.95 18.80
#